data_AF-A0A8C0HGW8-F1
#
_entry.id   AF-A0A8C0HGW8-F1
#
_cell.length_a   1.000
_cell.length_b   1.000
_cell.length_c   1.000
_cell.angle_alpha   90.00
_cell.angle_beta   90.00
_cell.angle_gamma   90.00
#
_symmetry.space_group_name_H-M   'P 1'
#
loop_
_entity.id
_entity.type
_entity.pdbx_description
1 polymer ?
#
loop_
_entity_poly.entity_id
_entity_poly.type
_entity_poly.pdbx_seq_one_letter_code
_entity_poly.pdbx_strand_id
1 'polypeptide(L)'
;MQTACQAVQHQRGRRQYNRLRNLVKDARHDCILFANEFQQYCYLPRERGESMEKWQTRSIYNAAVWYYNHCLGQLPVVMVTEDEDAIREYGGETEGVFVISFKNYLDNFWPDLKAVHELYDSILQSRRERECESQENNGKEYPEHLPMEVLEAGIKSGRYVQGVLNVNKHRAQMEAFVRLQGASGKETDLQSDILIHGTKARNRAIHGDVVAVELLLQHEWKGRTASLCENDTEEKAPGDTSSEPMPTGRVVGIIQKNWRDYVVTFPSKEESQSQGKNAQKILVTPWDYRIPKIRISTQQAEALQDCRVIVRIDSWESTSVYPNGHFVRVLGRIGDLEGETAVILVENSISVAPFSEVQMCEMPSSTSENPWNVNPEEEPKRIDLRNMHLIFSIDPKGCEDVDDALSIRTLANGNLELGVHIADVTHFVAVNSYTDIEARARATTYYLADRRYDMLPSILSADLCSLLSRVERYAVSVMWELDKKSYEILRVWYNRTIVQSSYKLVYEVAQGLLDGDLSVVDDILELKELDERTRQQKLEELVWAIGKLTDIARRVRAKRDSCGALELEGVEIRVQLDDKKNIHDLIPKQPLEVHETVAECMILANHWVAKMIWENFPHHALLRQHPPPRQEFFSELRECASAKGFSIDTRSNKALADSLSKADDPLDPTVNKLLRSMATQAMSNAQYFSTGSCPEEEFHHYGLALDKYTHFTSPIRRYADIVVHRLLMAASLKDTKVDVTANLFSNKDLEELCRHINNRNRAAQRAQKQSTELFQCMYFKDKVSETDERCTADGVIYSIRTNGVLVFVPRYGIKGAAYLKNKEGLVISCQSDGSCVWTPGSLQHFQNRITSTTVAGESVTFSLFDHITVKISVQSSRCHPDTIKLEIISNRPYKNIATELYQKNSHVLKADLVKEVTRSAEEAQLAQEKKNVEVIQEEYQQYCQTKGVSLYQLFEEIRDLALLDVSAGN
;
A
#
# COMPACT_ATOMS: atom_id res chain seq x y z
N MET A 1 0.80 -20.45 29.45
CA MET A 1 1.35 -20.41 30.83
C MET A 1 2.36 -19.27 30.98
N GLN A 2 2.39 -18.60 32.15
CA GLN A 2 3.35 -17.55 32.48
C GLN A 2 4.79 -18.05 32.40
N THR A 3 5.09 -19.22 32.99
CA THR A 3 6.44 -19.80 32.98
C THR A 3 6.95 -20.06 31.56
N ALA A 4 6.07 -20.54 30.66
CA ALA A 4 6.42 -20.73 29.24
C ALA A 4 6.75 -19.40 28.55
N CYS A 5 5.98 -18.34 28.81
CA CYS A 5 6.27 -17.02 28.25
C CYS A 5 7.60 -16.45 28.78
N GLN A 6 7.86 -16.60 30.07
CA GLN A 6 9.14 -16.18 30.66
C GLN A 6 10.31 -17.01 30.13
N ALA A 7 10.13 -18.31 29.87
CA ALA A 7 11.15 -19.15 29.24
C ALA A 7 11.57 -18.58 27.87
N VAL A 8 10.60 -18.11 27.06
CA VAL A 8 10.88 -17.41 25.80
C VAL A 8 11.66 -16.11 26.04
N GLN A 9 11.36 -15.36 27.11
CA GLN A 9 12.14 -14.17 27.44
C GLN A 9 13.60 -14.51 27.78
N HIS A 10 13.84 -15.60 28.51
CA HIS A 10 15.18 -16.04 28.89
C HIS A 10 15.98 -16.62 27.72
N GLN A 11 15.33 -17.44 26.89
CA GLN A 11 15.99 -18.13 25.78
C GLN A 11 16.10 -17.27 24.52
N ARG A 12 15.11 -16.42 24.24
CA ARG A 12 15.01 -15.67 22.99
C ARG A 12 15.00 -14.16 23.17
N GLY A 13 14.95 -13.66 24.42
CA GLY A 13 15.02 -12.23 24.72
C GLY A 13 13.67 -11.51 24.80
N ARG A 14 13.72 -10.23 25.17
CA ARG A 14 12.55 -9.41 25.52
C ARG A 14 11.65 -9.10 24.33
N ARG A 15 12.18 -9.07 23.11
CA ARG A 15 11.42 -8.74 21.90
C ARG A 15 10.43 -9.85 21.53
N GLN A 16 10.90 -11.10 21.51
CA GLN A 16 10.11 -12.29 21.24
C GLN A 16 9.07 -12.51 22.34
N TYR A 17 9.45 -12.26 23.59
CA TYR A 17 8.52 -12.22 24.72
C TYR A 17 7.37 -11.22 24.51
N ASN A 18 7.69 -9.96 24.18
CA ASN A 18 6.67 -8.94 23.97
C ASN A 18 5.73 -9.30 22.80
N ARG A 19 6.27 -9.91 21.74
CA ARG A 19 5.48 -10.34 20.59
C ARG A 19 4.55 -11.50 20.92
N LEU A 20 5.06 -12.55 21.56
CA LEU A 20 4.23 -13.65 22.08
C LEU A 20 3.14 -13.12 23.02
N ARG A 21 3.50 -12.19 23.91
CA ARG A 21 2.56 -11.56 24.83
C ARG A 21 1.48 -10.75 24.09
N ASN A 22 1.82 -10.08 23.00
CA ASN A 22 0.84 -9.34 22.20
C ASN A 22 -0.11 -10.30 21.46
N LEU A 23 0.39 -11.42 20.93
CA LEU A 23 -0.45 -12.46 20.33
C LEU A 23 -1.41 -13.09 21.35
N VAL A 24 -0.90 -13.43 22.53
CA VAL A 24 -1.73 -14.00 23.60
C VAL A 24 -2.75 -12.97 24.14
N LYS A 25 -2.49 -11.68 23.97
CA LYS A 25 -3.43 -10.60 24.34
C LYS A 25 -4.41 -10.25 23.23
N ASP A 26 -4.19 -10.73 22.01
CA ASP A 26 -5.09 -10.47 20.90
C ASP A 26 -6.37 -11.29 21.12
N ALA A 27 -7.47 -10.57 21.30
CA ALA A 27 -8.76 -11.19 21.60
C ALA A 27 -9.26 -12.09 20.45
N ARG A 28 -8.70 -11.98 19.24
CA ARG A 28 -9.09 -12.76 18.07
C ARG A 28 -8.63 -14.23 18.13
N HIS A 29 -7.68 -14.58 19.00
CA HIS A 29 -7.01 -15.88 19.00
C HIS A 29 -7.43 -16.83 20.13
N ASP A 30 -8.45 -16.48 20.92
CA ASP A 30 -8.94 -17.26 22.07
C ASP A 30 -7.82 -17.75 23.01
N CYS A 31 -6.75 -16.96 23.12
CA CYS A 31 -5.58 -17.28 23.92
C CYS A 31 -5.69 -16.70 25.34
N ILE A 32 -5.22 -17.45 26.33
CA ILE A 32 -5.23 -17.04 27.74
C ILE A 32 -3.84 -17.19 28.36
N LEU A 33 -3.36 -16.10 28.98
CA LEU A 33 -2.14 -16.12 29.78
C LEU A 33 -2.46 -16.50 31.23
N PHE A 34 -2.29 -17.77 31.57
CA PHE A 34 -2.45 -18.23 32.95
C PHE A 34 -1.18 -18.00 33.78
N ALA A 35 -1.34 -17.29 34.91
CA ALA A 35 -0.28 -16.94 35.85
C ALA A 35 0.06 -18.09 36.82
N ASN A 36 0.56 -19.21 36.30
CA ASN A 36 0.80 -20.43 37.07
C ASN A 36 1.78 -20.26 38.25
N GLU A 37 2.72 -19.32 38.20
CA GLU A 37 3.65 -19.06 39.31
C GLU A 37 3.00 -18.31 40.47
N PHE A 38 1.94 -17.55 40.19
CA PHE A 38 1.21 -16.80 41.23
C PHE A 38 -0.03 -17.54 41.72
N GLN A 39 -0.41 -18.63 41.07
CA GLN A 39 -1.47 -19.50 41.54
C GLN A 39 -0.93 -20.47 42.60
N GLN A 40 -1.47 -20.38 43.82
CA GLN A 40 -1.00 -21.13 44.99
C GLN A 40 -0.95 -22.64 44.76
N TYR A 41 -1.92 -23.19 44.04
CA TYR A 41 -2.05 -24.63 43.79
C TYR A 41 -1.25 -25.12 42.56
N CYS A 42 -0.69 -24.21 41.76
CA CYS A 42 0.17 -24.53 40.62
C CYS A 42 1.65 -24.27 40.90
N TYR A 43 1.96 -23.40 41.86
CA TYR A 43 3.33 -22.98 42.15
C TYR A 43 4.18 -24.16 42.63
N LEU A 44 5.32 -24.35 41.97
CA LEU A 44 6.34 -25.33 42.35
C LEU A 44 7.70 -24.64 42.51
N PRO A 45 8.37 -24.77 43.67
CA PRO A 45 9.72 -24.27 43.82
C PRO A 45 10.73 -25.11 43.01
N ARG A 46 11.80 -24.46 42.56
CA ARG A 46 12.93 -25.12 41.90
C ARG A 46 13.73 -25.96 42.90
N GLU A 47 14.00 -27.21 42.54
CA GLU A 47 14.73 -28.14 43.39
C GLU A 47 16.24 -27.86 43.36
N ARG A 48 16.95 -28.28 44.42
CA ARG A 48 18.41 -28.11 44.50
C ARG A 48 19.09 -28.98 43.44
N GLY A 49 19.85 -28.35 42.55
CA GLY A 49 20.57 -29.03 41.46
C GLY A 49 19.74 -29.23 40.18
N GLU A 50 18.46 -28.84 40.18
CA GLU A 50 17.61 -28.87 38.99
C GLU A 50 18.00 -27.75 38.02
N SER A 51 18.05 -28.04 36.71
CA SER A 51 18.26 -26.99 35.69
C SER A 51 17.05 -26.07 35.58
N MET A 52 17.24 -24.87 34.99
CA MET A 52 16.13 -23.93 34.81
C MET A 52 15.06 -24.51 33.87
N GLU A 53 15.49 -25.16 32.79
CA GLU A 53 14.60 -25.76 31.78
C GLU A 53 13.78 -26.90 32.36
N LYS A 54 14.42 -27.79 33.14
CA LYS A 54 13.72 -28.90 33.79
C LYS A 54 12.65 -28.40 34.77
N TRP A 55 12.98 -27.37 35.56
CA TRP A 55 12.01 -26.73 36.45
C TRP A 55 10.84 -26.09 35.68
N GLN A 56 11.11 -25.43 34.55
CA GLN A 56 10.09 -24.80 33.71
C GLN A 56 9.12 -25.85 33.15
N THR A 57 9.63 -26.94 32.59
CA THR A 57 8.82 -28.05 32.06
C THR A 57 7.94 -28.66 33.15
N ARG A 58 8.52 -28.98 34.32
CA ARG A 58 7.77 -29.53 35.47
C ARG A 58 6.70 -28.58 35.98
N SER A 59 6.98 -27.28 36.00
CA SER A 59 6.03 -26.23 36.41
C SER A 59 4.85 -26.09 35.42
N ILE A 60 5.10 -26.24 34.12
CA ILE A 60 4.06 -26.21 33.09
C ILE A 60 3.18 -27.47 33.20
N TYR A 61 3.78 -28.64 33.37
CA TYR A 61 3.05 -29.89 33.57
C TYR A 61 2.14 -29.84 34.81
N ASN A 62 2.65 -29.36 35.95
CA ASN A 62 1.84 -29.21 37.17
C ASN A 62 0.66 -28.24 36.98
N ALA A 63 0.85 -27.18 36.19
CA ALA A 63 -0.24 -26.28 35.83
C ALA A 63 -1.29 -26.97 34.93
N ALA A 64 -0.87 -27.85 34.02
CA ALA A 64 -1.79 -28.65 33.19
C ALA A 64 -2.62 -29.64 34.04
N VAL A 65 -1.98 -30.32 34.99
CA VAL A 65 -2.65 -31.20 35.98
C VAL A 65 -3.64 -30.41 36.82
N TRP A 66 -3.26 -29.22 37.28
CA TRP A 66 -4.17 -28.35 38.01
C TRP A 66 -5.39 -27.95 37.15
N TYR A 67 -5.20 -27.58 35.89
CA TYR A 67 -6.29 -27.22 34.99
C TYR A 67 -7.28 -28.36 34.79
N TYR A 68 -6.77 -29.58 34.55
CA TYR A 68 -7.60 -30.77 34.40
C TYR A 68 -8.48 -31.01 35.63
N ASN A 69 -7.87 -30.95 36.82
CA ASN A 69 -8.58 -31.10 38.09
C ASN A 69 -9.56 -29.95 38.35
N HIS A 70 -9.19 -28.72 37.99
CA HIS A 70 -10.04 -27.53 38.14
C HIS A 70 -11.30 -27.61 37.25
N CYS A 71 -11.17 -28.21 36.06
CA CYS A 71 -12.28 -28.53 35.17
C CYS A 71 -13.03 -29.81 35.57
N LEU A 72 -12.84 -30.33 36.79
CA LEU A 72 -13.49 -31.52 37.32
C LEU A 72 -13.32 -32.77 36.43
N GLY A 73 -12.20 -32.86 35.70
CA GLY A 73 -11.93 -33.94 34.75
C GLY A 73 -12.84 -33.95 33.51
N GLN A 74 -13.62 -32.89 33.27
CA GLN A 74 -14.53 -32.82 32.13
C GLN A 74 -13.83 -32.44 30.82
N LEU A 75 -12.65 -31.82 30.91
CA LEU A 75 -11.89 -31.35 29.76
C LEU A 75 -10.47 -31.93 29.81
N PRO A 76 -10.07 -32.76 28.83
CA PRO A 76 -8.70 -33.23 28.76
C PRO A 76 -7.75 -32.07 28.46
N VAL A 77 -6.57 -32.08 29.06
CA VAL A 77 -5.54 -31.05 28.84
C VAL A 77 -4.40 -31.65 28.05
N VAL A 78 -3.98 -30.98 26.98
CA VAL A 78 -2.87 -31.42 26.14
C VAL A 78 -1.71 -30.44 26.27
N MET A 79 -0.58 -30.91 26.76
CA MET A 79 0.69 -30.21 26.77
C MET A 79 1.52 -30.66 25.57
N VAL A 80 1.83 -29.72 24.68
CA VAL A 80 2.62 -29.99 23.48
C VAL A 80 4.06 -29.53 23.68
N THR A 81 5.03 -30.41 23.47
CA THR A 81 6.46 -30.14 23.65
C THR A 81 7.31 -30.96 22.68
N GLU A 82 8.49 -30.48 22.31
CA GLU A 82 9.48 -31.25 21.52
C GLU A 82 10.58 -31.85 22.43
N ASP A 83 10.41 -31.77 23.75
CA ASP A 83 11.29 -32.39 24.73
C ASP A 83 10.93 -33.86 24.93
N GLU A 84 11.72 -34.75 24.32
CA GLU A 84 11.54 -36.21 24.37
C GLU A 84 11.63 -36.78 25.79
N ASP A 85 12.42 -36.16 26.68
CA ASP A 85 12.52 -36.62 28.07
C ASP A 85 11.23 -36.29 28.83
N ALA A 86 10.66 -35.11 28.59
CA ALA A 86 9.38 -34.71 29.17
C ALA A 86 8.20 -35.57 28.69
N ILE A 87 8.18 -35.92 27.40
CA ILE A 87 7.15 -36.81 26.83
C ILE A 87 7.23 -38.19 27.47
N ARG A 88 8.45 -38.73 27.65
CA ARG A 88 8.66 -40.05 28.26
C ARG A 88 8.30 -40.07 29.75
N GLU A 89 8.59 -39.01 30.48
CA GLU A 89 8.31 -38.90 31.92
C GLU A 89 6.82 -38.66 32.18
N TYR A 90 6.22 -37.67 31.53
CA TYR A 90 4.88 -37.16 31.87
C TYR A 90 3.75 -37.69 30.97
N GLY A 91 4.05 -38.31 29.83
CA GLY A 91 3.07 -38.65 28.79
C GLY A 91 1.90 -39.54 29.22
N GLY A 92 2.06 -40.30 30.30
CA GLY A 92 1.01 -41.14 30.89
C GLY A 92 0.93 -41.07 32.42
N GLU A 93 1.51 -40.05 33.05
CA GLU A 93 1.58 -39.97 34.51
C GLU A 93 0.23 -39.58 35.15
N THR A 94 -0.52 -38.67 34.52
CA THR A 94 -1.86 -38.26 35.00
C THR A 94 -2.94 -38.57 33.96
N GLU A 95 -3.96 -39.34 34.35
CA GLU A 95 -5.11 -39.63 33.48
C GLU A 95 -5.84 -38.34 33.09
N GLY A 96 -6.03 -38.10 31.79
CA GLY A 96 -6.67 -36.90 31.25
C GLY A 96 -5.74 -35.72 30.99
N VAL A 97 -4.44 -35.85 31.29
CA VAL A 97 -3.38 -34.89 30.90
C VAL A 97 -2.42 -35.59 29.95
N PHE A 98 -2.37 -35.13 28.70
CA PHE A 98 -1.54 -35.73 27.66
C PHE A 98 -0.31 -34.85 27.39
N VAL A 99 0.89 -35.42 27.53
CA VAL A 99 2.15 -34.76 27.12
C VAL A 99 2.66 -35.43 25.85
N ILE A 100 2.59 -34.73 24.72
CA ILE A 100 2.87 -35.30 23.41
C ILE A 100 3.69 -34.36 22.53
N SER A 101 4.37 -34.93 21.53
CA SER A 101 5.03 -34.14 20.49
C SER A 101 4.04 -33.38 19.63
N PHE A 102 4.48 -32.32 18.96
CA PHE A 102 3.62 -31.57 18.05
C PHE A 102 3.13 -32.45 16.89
N LYS A 103 3.98 -33.36 16.40
CA LYS A 103 3.58 -34.35 15.39
C LYS A 103 2.40 -35.20 15.85
N ASN A 104 2.52 -35.81 17.03
CA ASN A 104 1.45 -36.66 17.58
C ASN A 104 0.19 -35.84 17.87
N TYR A 105 0.33 -34.57 18.25
CA TYR A 105 -0.82 -33.68 18.42
C TYR A 105 -1.58 -33.46 17.11
N LEU A 106 -0.86 -33.20 16.00
CA LEU A 106 -1.47 -33.07 14.68
C LEU A 106 -2.11 -34.39 14.21
N ASP A 107 -1.37 -35.49 14.30
CA ASP A 107 -1.83 -36.81 13.85
C ASP A 107 -3.09 -37.27 14.63
N ASN A 108 -3.17 -36.98 15.94
CA ASN A 108 -4.26 -37.44 16.79
C ASN A 108 -5.50 -36.55 16.73
N PHE A 109 -5.33 -35.22 16.73
CA PHE A 109 -6.45 -34.29 16.87
C PHE A 109 -6.86 -33.63 15.55
N TRP A 110 -5.95 -33.60 14.58
CA TRP A 110 -6.14 -32.86 13.34
C TRP A 110 -5.75 -33.62 12.07
N PRO A 111 -5.94 -34.96 11.95
CA PRO A 111 -5.41 -35.77 10.86
C PRO A 111 -5.87 -35.31 9.47
N ASP A 112 -7.03 -34.66 9.39
CA ASP A 112 -7.62 -34.17 8.14
C ASP A 112 -6.96 -32.87 7.64
N LEU A 113 -6.22 -32.15 8.49
CA LEU A 113 -5.53 -30.90 8.12
C LEU A 113 -4.21 -31.17 7.38
N LYS A 114 -4.30 -31.71 6.17
CA LYS A 114 -3.14 -32.06 5.33
C LYS A 114 -2.15 -30.90 5.15
N ALA A 115 -2.63 -29.68 4.93
CA ALA A 115 -1.78 -28.50 4.75
C ALA A 115 -0.90 -28.20 5.98
N VAL A 116 -1.42 -28.45 7.20
CA VAL A 116 -0.66 -28.24 8.45
C VAL A 116 0.42 -29.31 8.60
N HIS A 117 0.11 -30.56 8.24
CA HIS A 117 1.08 -31.66 8.24
C HIS A 117 2.22 -31.41 7.26
N GLU A 118 1.89 -30.98 6.03
CA GLU A 118 2.88 -30.61 5.02
C GLU A 118 3.79 -29.46 5.48
N LEU A 119 3.22 -28.44 6.11
CA LEU A 119 3.99 -27.33 6.68
C LEU A 119 4.93 -27.80 7.79
N TYR A 120 4.45 -28.63 8.73
CA TYR A 120 5.26 -29.14 9.83
C TYR A 120 6.42 -30.00 9.32
N ASP A 121 6.17 -30.90 8.37
CA ASP A 121 7.22 -31.71 7.74
C ASP A 121 8.26 -30.85 7.02
N SER A 122 7.83 -29.78 6.34
CA SER A 122 8.73 -28.82 5.70
C SER A 122 9.64 -28.09 6.71
N ILE A 123 9.09 -27.68 7.85
CA ILE A 123 9.84 -27.04 8.93
C ILE A 123 10.85 -28.01 9.56
N LEU A 124 10.45 -29.25 9.86
CA LEU A 124 11.36 -30.27 10.40
C LEU A 124 12.53 -30.56 9.45
N GLN A 125 12.25 -30.64 8.16
CA GLN A 125 13.27 -30.86 7.14
C GLN A 125 14.28 -29.70 7.10
N SER A 126 13.79 -28.45 7.09
CA SER A 126 14.64 -27.25 7.13
C SER A 126 15.54 -27.22 8.38
N ARG A 127 15.01 -27.59 9.55
CA ARG A 127 15.79 -27.63 10.81
C ARG A 127 16.92 -28.67 10.77
N ARG A 128 16.64 -29.90 10.32
CA ARG A 128 17.65 -30.97 10.20
C ARG A 128 18.79 -30.55 9.27
N GLU A 129 18.46 -29.87 8.18
CA GLU A 129 19.45 -29.45 7.19
C GLU A 129 20.38 -28.35 7.71
N ARG A 130 19.84 -27.41 8.50
CA ARG A 130 20.67 -26.41 9.19
C ARG A 130 21.72 -27.07 10.09
N GLU A 131 21.33 -28.11 10.81
CA GLU A 131 22.24 -28.86 11.68
C GLU A 131 23.35 -29.55 10.88
N CYS A 132 23.01 -30.19 9.74
CA CYS A 132 24.01 -30.81 8.86
C CYS A 132 24.96 -29.79 8.20
N GLU A 133 24.46 -28.67 7.67
CA GLU A 133 25.28 -27.65 6.99
C GLU A 133 26.31 -26.99 7.93
N SER A 134 25.99 -26.91 9.23
CA SER A 134 26.91 -26.40 10.25
C SER A 134 28.12 -27.31 10.50
N GLN A 135 28.02 -28.60 10.16
CA GLN A 135 29.06 -29.62 10.42
C GLN A 135 29.99 -29.86 9.23
N GLU A 136 29.56 -29.59 8.00
CA GLU A 136 30.26 -30.03 6.78
C GLU A 136 31.12 -28.95 6.08
N ASN A 137 30.94 -27.65 6.34
CA ASN A 137 31.57 -26.58 5.54
C ASN A 137 32.64 -25.75 6.29
N ASN A 138 33.91 -25.88 5.88
CA ASN A 138 35.06 -25.13 6.46
C ASN A 138 35.41 -23.81 5.74
N GLY A 139 34.68 -23.40 4.69
CA GLY A 139 34.89 -22.13 3.97
C GLY A 139 33.73 -21.16 4.14
N LYS A 140 33.98 -19.93 4.63
CA LYS A 140 32.95 -18.88 4.77
C LYS A 140 32.84 -18.07 3.49
N GLU A 141 31.65 -18.01 2.89
CA GLU A 141 31.34 -17.18 1.71
C GLU A 141 31.18 -15.71 2.09
N TYR A 142 30.67 -15.46 3.29
CA TYR A 142 30.39 -14.13 3.83
C TYR A 142 31.05 -13.92 5.20
N PRO A 143 31.41 -12.67 5.56
CA PRO A 143 31.90 -12.36 6.91
C PRO A 143 30.78 -12.51 7.95
N GLU A 144 31.15 -12.87 9.18
CA GLU A 144 30.18 -12.93 10.29
C GLU A 144 29.65 -11.55 10.63
N HIS A 145 28.41 -11.50 11.11
CA HIS A 145 27.83 -10.27 11.63
C HIS A 145 28.38 -9.98 13.02
N LEU A 146 28.63 -8.71 13.31
CA LEU A 146 29.07 -8.31 14.65
C LEU A 146 27.94 -8.49 15.69
N PRO A 147 28.27 -8.79 16.95
CA PRO A 147 27.29 -8.84 18.03
C PRO A 147 26.54 -7.52 18.20
N MET A 148 25.29 -7.58 18.65
CA MET A 148 24.41 -6.42 18.78
C MET A 148 25.01 -5.32 19.67
N GLU A 149 25.67 -5.69 20.76
CA GLU A 149 26.30 -4.75 21.70
C GLU A 149 27.43 -3.95 21.02
N VAL A 150 28.18 -4.59 20.13
CA VAL A 150 29.26 -3.97 19.35
C VAL A 150 28.67 -3.05 18.27
N LEU A 151 27.57 -3.46 17.64
CA LEU A 151 26.85 -2.63 16.66
C LEU A 151 26.31 -1.37 17.35
N GLU A 152 25.62 -1.50 18.48
CA GLU A 152 25.08 -0.36 19.23
C GLU A 152 26.17 0.59 19.72
N ALA A 153 27.28 0.08 20.24
CA ALA A 153 28.42 0.91 20.64
C ALA A 153 29.08 1.59 19.42
N GLY A 154 29.18 0.90 18.29
CA GLY A 154 29.71 1.44 17.05
C GLY A 154 28.82 2.53 16.44
N ILE A 155 27.49 2.39 16.55
CA ILE A 155 26.53 3.41 16.12
C ILE A 155 26.62 4.64 17.04
N LYS A 156 26.64 4.44 18.37
CA LYS A 156 26.75 5.53 19.35
C LYS A 156 28.07 6.32 19.23
N SER A 157 29.15 5.66 18.84
CA SER A 157 30.46 6.29 18.59
C SER A 157 30.60 6.89 17.20
N GLY A 158 29.60 6.75 16.32
CA GLY A 158 29.62 7.23 14.94
C GLY A 158 30.48 6.40 13.98
N ARG A 159 31.06 5.28 14.43
CA ARG A 159 31.83 4.36 13.59
C ARG A 159 30.96 3.65 12.56
N TYR A 160 29.75 3.28 12.94
CA TYR A 160 28.79 2.63 12.06
C TYR A 160 27.58 3.51 11.82
N VAL A 161 27.07 3.45 10.60
CA VAL A 161 25.88 4.19 10.19
C VAL A 161 24.70 3.23 10.07
N GLN A 162 23.61 3.53 10.79
CA GLN A 162 22.38 2.74 10.73
C GLN A 162 21.45 3.27 9.63
N GLY A 163 20.83 2.37 8.88
CA GLY A 163 19.81 2.73 7.90
C GLY A 163 19.04 1.54 7.33
N VAL A 164 18.07 1.83 6.46
CA VAL A 164 17.27 0.81 5.79
C VAL A 164 17.89 0.47 4.43
N LEU A 165 18.11 -0.81 4.16
CA LEU A 165 18.66 -1.30 2.91
C LEU A 165 17.61 -1.33 1.79
N ASN A 166 17.88 -0.63 0.69
CA ASN A 166 17.07 -0.58 -0.52
C ASN A 166 17.84 -1.20 -1.69
N VAL A 167 17.45 -2.40 -2.13
CA VAL A 167 18.11 -3.09 -3.24
C VAL A 167 17.56 -2.55 -4.56
N ASN A 168 18.43 -2.25 -5.52
CA ASN A 168 18.02 -1.78 -6.85
C ASN A 168 17.28 -2.89 -7.60
N LYS A 169 16.02 -2.65 -7.99
CA LYS A 169 15.17 -3.62 -8.71
C LYS A 169 15.78 -4.07 -10.03
N HIS A 170 16.50 -3.20 -10.74
CA HIS A 170 17.06 -3.50 -12.06
C HIS A 170 18.48 -4.07 -12.00
N ARG A 171 19.14 -4.00 -10.85
CA ARG A 171 20.54 -4.43 -10.63
C ARG A 171 20.71 -5.07 -9.26
N ALA A 172 19.83 -6.01 -8.93
CA ALA A 172 19.70 -6.53 -7.58
C ALA A 172 20.96 -7.26 -7.07
N GLN A 173 21.85 -7.74 -7.94
CA GLN A 173 23.09 -8.38 -7.53
C GLN A 173 24.23 -7.39 -7.23
N MET A 174 24.18 -6.21 -7.85
CA MET A 174 25.29 -5.27 -7.89
C MET A 174 25.06 -4.02 -7.05
N GLU A 175 23.83 -3.49 -6.99
CA GLU A 175 23.56 -2.20 -6.38
C GLU A 175 22.48 -2.30 -5.30
N ALA A 176 22.82 -1.84 -4.10
CA ALA A 176 21.86 -1.52 -3.05
C ALA A 176 22.26 -0.21 -2.38
N PHE A 177 21.31 0.45 -1.73
CA PHE A 177 21.50 1.74 -1.08
C PHE A 177 21.01 1.67 0.35
N VAL A 178 21.77 2.24 1.29
CA VAL A 178 21.32 2.36 2.67
C VAL A 178 20.85 3.79 2.89
N ARG A 179 19.54 3.92 3.12
CA ARG A 179 18.91 5.20 3.43
C ARG A 179 18.94 5.42 4.93
N LEU A 180 19.48 6.55 5.34
CA LEU A 180 19.57 6.95 6.74
C LEU A 180 18.16 7.14 7.32
N GLN A 181 17.88 6.58 8.50
CA GLN A 181 16.64 6.86 9.22
C GLN A 181 16.77 8.20 9.97
N GLY A 182 15.76 9.05 9.83
CA GLY A 182 15.74 10.39 10.40
C GLY A 182 15.81 10.39 11.93
N ALA A 183 16.66 11.31 12.43
CA ALA A 183 16.72 11.91 13.76
C ALA A 183 17.39 11.12 14.93
N SER A 184 18.66 11.44 15.20
CA SER A 184 19.13 11.85 16.54
C SER A 184 20.60 12.31 16.59
N GLY A 185 21.40 12.09 15.54
CA GLY A 185 22.75 12.65 15.44
C GLY A 185 22.80 13.97 14.69
N LYS A 186 23.03 15.09 15.37
CA LYS A 186 23.48 16.35 14.77
C LYS A 186 24.90 16.27 14.15
N GLU A 187 25.43 15.08 13.87
CA GLU A 187 26.86 14.86 13.66
C GLU A 187 27.25 14.01 12.43
N THR A 188 26.30 13.58 11.58
CA THR A 188 26.68 12.93 10.31
C THR A 188 26.54 13.90 9.14
N ASP A 189 27.66 14.41 8.64
CA ASP A 189 27.79 15.25 7.43
C ASP A 189 27.26 14.60 6.12
N LEU A 190 26.71 13.39 6.20
CA LEU A 190 26.21 12.63 5.06
C LEU A 190 24.78 13.04 4.72
N GLN A 191 24.65 13.95 3.75
CA GLN A 191 23.36 14.34 3.17
C GLN A 191 22.82 13.35 2.13
N SER A 192 23.63 12.37 1.70
CA SER A 192 23.33 11.42 0.62
C SER A 192 23.24 9.96 1.09
N ASP A 193 22.53 9.14 0.32
CA ASP A 193 22.40 7.69 0.56
C ASP A 193 23.77 6.97 0.39
N ILE A 194 24.00 5.88 1.12
CA ILE A 194 25.25 5.10 1.05
C ILE A 194 25.10 3.95 0.04
N LEU A 195 25.98 3.86 -0.96
CA LEU A 195 26.03 2.76 -1.92
C LEU A 195 26.65 1.51 -1.30
N ILE A 196 25.97 0.37 -1.46
CA ILE A 196 26.47 -0.97 -1.15
C ILE A 196 26.64 -1.71 -2.48
N HIS A 197 27.88 -1.87 -2.90
CA HIS A 197 28.20 -2.43 -4.22
C HIS A 197 28.59 -3.91 -4.13
N GLY A 198 27.70 -4.78 -4.61
CA GLY A 198 27.89 -6.23 -4.72
C GLY A 198 27.34 -7.02 -3.53
N THR A 199 27.04 -8.30 -3.78
CA THR A 199 26.45 -9.23 -2.80
C THR A 199 27.31 -9.42 -1.55
N LYS A 200 28.65 -9.49 -1.70
CA LYS A 200 29.58 -9.64 -0.57
C LYS A 200 29.56 -8.45 0.39
N ALA A 201 29.54 -7.22 -0.15
CA ALA A 201 29.44 -6.01 0.67
C ALA A 201 28.05 -5.86 1.31
N ARG A 202 27.00 -6.39 0.67
CA ARG A 202 25.65 -6.46 1.23
C ARG A 202 25.53 -7.46 2.39
N ASN A 203 26.42 -8.46 2.44
CA ASN A 203 26.61 -9.36 3.57
C ASN A 203 25.30 -9.97 4.13
N ARG A 204 24.63 -10.77 3.31
CA ARG A 204 23.39 -11.51 3.66
C ARG A 204 22.20 -10.64 4.11
N ALA A 205 22.24 -9.32 3.90
CA ALA A 205 21.11 -8.45 4.13
C ALA A 205 20.15 -8.43 2.92
N ILE A 206 18.85 -8.35 3.20
CA ILE A 206 17.76 -8.38 2.23
C ILE A 206 17.10 -7.00 2.15
N HIS A 207 16.42 -6.73 1.04
CA HIS A 207 15.65 -5.49 0.87
C HIS A 207 14.69 -5.23 2.04
N GLY A 208 14.81 -4.04 2.63
CA GLY A 208 14.00 -3.57 3.75
C GLY A 208 14.63 -3.81 5.13
N ASP A 209 15.72 -4.57 5.22
CA ASP A 209 16.44 -4.78 6.48
C ASP A 209 17.01 -3.46 7.02
N VAL A 210 16.99 -3.30 8.35
CA VAL A 210 17.72 -2.25 9.04
C VAL A 210 19.12 -2.78 9.33
N VAL A 211 20.13 -2.13 8.76
CA VAL A 211 21.51 -2.58 8.76
C VAL A 211 22.45 -1.56 9.38
N ALA A 212 23.56 -2.04 9.93
CA ALA A 212 24.71 -1.24 10.32
C ALA A 212 25.77 -1.31 9.22
N VAL A 213 26.24 -0.15 8.77
CA VAL A 213 27.18 0.00 7.66
C VAL A 213 28.46 0.64 8.14
N GLU A 214 29.60 0.07 7.74
CA GLU A 214 30.91 0.69 7.85
C GLU A 214 31.24 1.37 6.51
N LEU A 215 31.61 2.66 6.56
CA LEU A 215 32.00 3.41 5.38
C LEU A 215 33.39 3.00 4.90
N LEU A 216 33.53 2.87 3.59
CA LEU A 216 34.83 2.66 2.95
C LEU A 216 35.60 3.97 2.83
N LEU A 217 36.91 3.86 2.61
CA LEU A 217 37.76 5.02 2.38
C LEU A 217 37.34 5.74 1.08
N GLN A 218 37.49 7.07 1.04
CA GLN A 218 37.00 7.89 -0.08
C GLN A 218 37.51 7.46 -1.46
N HIS A 219 38.72 6.90 -1.55
CA HIS A 219 39.27 6.41 -2.82
C HIS A 219 38.64 5.10 -3.31
N GLU A 220 37.89 4.39 -2.45
CA GLU A 220 37.15 3.16 -2.77
C GLU A 220 35.69 3.45 -3.14
N TRP A 221 35.27 4.71 -3.10
CA TRP A 221 33.92 5.12 -3.43
C TRP A 221 33.63 4.89 -4.91
N LYS A 222 32.43 4.39 -5.18
CA LYS A 222 31.94 4.06 -6.53
C LYS A 222 30.76 4.95 -6.89
N GLY A 223 30.59 5.18 -8.19
CA GLY A 223 29.40 5.85 -8.74
C GLY A 223 28.30 4.86 -9.10
N ARG A 224 27.08 5.37 -9.30
CA ARG A 224 25.93 4.61 -9.82
C ARG A 224 26.13 4.30 -11.31
N THR A 225 25.60 3.16 -11.76
CA THR A 225 25.64 2.79 -13.18
C THR A 225 24.54 3.50 -13.97
N ALA A 226 24.88 4.14 -15.10
CA ALA A 226 23.95 4.96 -15.89
C ALA A 226 23.18 4.21 -16.99
N SER A 227 23.55 2.96 -17.31
CA SER A 227 22.92 2.16 -18.36
C SER A 227 21.61 1.50 -17.91
N LEU A 228 20.66 1.39 -18.84
CA LEU A 228 19.44 0.59 -18.67
C LEU A 228 19.82 -0.90 -18.69
N CYS A 229 19.11 -1.71 -17.90
CA CYS A 229 19.28 -3.16 -17.84
C CYS A 229 18.09 -3.81 -18.56
N GLU A 230 18.33 -4.69 -19.55
CA GLU A 230 17.25 -5.42 -20.24
C GLU A 230 16.76 -6.64 -19.45
N ASN A 231 17.62 -7.31 -18.69
CA ASN A 231 17.32 -8.54 -17.92
C ASN A 231 18.36 -8.79 -16.79
N ASP A 232 17.96 -9.55 -15.77
CA ASP A 232 18.76 -9.93 -14.59
C ASP A 232 20.06 -10.73 -14.85
N THR A 233 20.25 -11.26 -16.05
CA THR A 233 21.39 -12.12 -16.41
C THR A 233 22.56 -11.38 -17.05
N GLU A 234 22.45 -10.08 -17.31
CA GLU A 234 23.55 -9.32 -17.90
C GLU A 234 24.61 -8.97 -16.85
N GLU A 235 25.64 -9.81 -16.75
CA GLU A 235 26.93 -9.38 -16.20
C GLU A 235 27.50 -8.27 -17.08
N LYS A 236 27.92 -7.16 -16.44
CA LYS A 236 28.65 -6.01 -16.99
C LYS A 236 28.80 -6.01 -18.52
N ALA A 237 27.97 -5.22 -19.20
CA ALA A 237 28.29 -4.82 -20.56
C ALA A 237 29.66 -4.09 -20.57
N PRO A 238 30.61 -4.46 -21.45
CA PRO A 238 31.90 -3.77 -21.54
C PRO A 238 31.67 -2.33 -22.02
N GLY A 239 31.84 -1.36 -21.11
CA GLY A 239 31.70 0.07 -21.40
C GLY A 239 30.79 0.88 -20.48
N ASP A 240 30.26 0.30 -19.39
CA ASP A 240 29.42 1.02 -18.43
C ASP A 240 30.16 2.20 -17.78
N THR A 241 29.77 3.43 -18.15
CA THR A 241 30.21 4.66 -17.48
C THR A 241 29.47 4.82 -16.15
N SER A 242 30.22 4.86 -15.04
CA SER A 242 29.67 5.20 -13.72
C SER A 242 29.54 6.72 -13.56
N SER A 243 28.52 7.15 -12.82
CA SER A 243 28.39 8.53 -12.34
C SER A 243 29.50 8.92 -11.34
N GLU A 244 29.45 10.15 -10.81
CA GLU A 244 30.41 10.62 -9.82
C GLU A 244 30.50 9.70 -8.59
N PRO A 245 31.70 9.53 -7.99
CA PRO A 245 31.87 8.71 -6.80
C PRO A 245 30.97 9.18 -5.65
N MET A 246 30.21 8.26 -5.05
CA MET A 246 29.33 8.54 -3.91
C MET A 246 29.74 7.72 -2.68
N PRO A 247 29.34 8.14 -1.45
CA PRO A 247 29.65 7.40 -0.23
C PRO A 247 29.34 5.91 -0.37
N THR A 248 30.36 5.07 -0.24
CA THR A 248 30.25 3.62 -0.43
C THR A 248 30.59 2.92 0.88
N GLY A 249 29.84 1.87 1.23
CA GLY A 249 30.00 1.16 2.49
C GLY A 249 29.81 -0.35 2.36
N ARG A 250 30.05 -1.06 3.46
CA ARG A 250 29.77 -2.50 3.61
C ARG A 250 28.93 -2.77 4.85
N VAL A 251 28.03 -3.73 4.77
CA VAL A 251 27.16 -4.14 5.88
C VAL A 251 27.97 -5.01 6.85
N VAL A 252 28.06 -4.56 8.10
CA VAL A 252 28.77 -5.27 9.19
C VAL A 252 27.83 -6.03 10.11
N GLY A 253 26.53 -5.73 10.07
CA GLY A 253 25.51 -6.46 10.82
C GLY A 253 24.09 -6.02 10.46
N ILE A 254 23.12 -6.88 10.81
CA ILE A 254 21.69 -6.64 10.61
C ILE A 254 21.07 -6.36 11.98
N ILE A 255 20.55 -5.15 12.17
CA ILE A 255 19.91 -4.71 13.43
C ILE A 255 18.49 -5.23 13.51
N GLN A 256 17.77 -5.20 12.39
CA GLN A 256 16.42 -5.70 12.29
C GLN A 256 16.17 -6.26 10.89
N LYS A 257 15.88 -7.56 10.82
CA LYS A 257 15.43 -8.21 9.58
C LYS A 257 13.99 -7.81 9.26
N ASN A 258 13.70 -7.67 7.98
CA ASN A 258 12.38 -7.40 7.43
C ASN A 258 11.90 -8.60 6.59
N TRP A 259 12.18 -9.81 7.08
CA TRP A 259 11.76 -11.05 6.44
C TRP A 259 10.24 -11.20 6.55
N ARG A 260 9.63 -11.66 5.46
CA ARG A 260 8.19 -11.81 5.31
C ARG A 260 7.91 -13.07 4.50
N ASP A 261 6.63 -13.29 4.21
CA ASP A 261 6.23 -14.24 3.18
C ASP A 261 6.67 -13.73 1.81
N TYR A 262 7.35 -14.60 1.07
CA TYR A 262 7.82 -14.34 -0.28
C TYR A 262 7.10 -15.28 -1.24
N VAL A 263 6.57 -14.71 -2.32
CA VAL A 263 6.04 -15.52 -3.41
C VAL A 263 7.20 -15.96 -4.29
N VAL A 264 7.23 -17.24 -4.61
CA VAL A 264 8.27 -17.88 -5.40
C VAL A 264 7.66 -18.76 -6.49
N THR A 265 8.49 -19.10 -7.46
CA THR A 265 8.20 -20.10 -8.49
C THR A 265 9.32 -21.12 -8.54
N PHE A 266 8.94 -22.39 -8.69
CA PHE A 266 9.87 -23.51 -8.84
C PHE A 266 10.57 -23.49 -10.20
N PRO A 267 11.82 -23.98 -10.32
CA PRO A 267 12.47 -24.11 -11.62
C PRO A 267 11.67 -25.01 -12.56
N SER A 268 11.76 -24.73 -13.86
CA SER A 268 11.15 -25.57 -14.90
C SER A 268 11.80 -26.96 -14.97
N LYS A 269 11.19 -27.91 -15.69
CA LYS A 269 11.78 -29.25 -15.88
C LYS A 269 13.16 -29.21 -16.55
N GLU A 270 13.35 -28.30 -17.50
CA GLU A 270 14.61 -28.10 -18.22
C GLU A 270 15.71 -27.58 -17.28
N GLU A 271 15.36 -26.65 -16.39
CA GLU A 271 16.29 -26.11 -15.38
C GLU A 271 16.58 -27.15 -14.28
N SER A 272 15.60 -27.98 -13.93
CA SER A 272 15.74 -29.00 -12.87
C SER A 272 16.66 -30.17 -13.29
N GLN A 273 16.73 -30.51 -14.59
CA GLN A 273 17.66 -31.53 -15.11
C GLN A 273 19.14 -31.13 -14.94
N SER A 274 19.43 -29.83 -14.84
CA SER A 274 20.78 -29.32 -14.59
C SER A 274 21.25 -29.45 -13.13
N GLN A 275 20.33 -29.67 -12.17
CA GLN A 275 20.62 -29.65 -10.73
C GLN A 275 20.92 -31.02 -10.09
N GLY A 276 21.03 -32.09 -10.87
CA GLY A 276 21.42 -33.42 -10.38
C GLY A 276 20.28 -34.21 -9.71
N LYS A 277 20.37 -35.55 -9.73
CA LYS A 277 19.26 -36.47 -9.37
C LYS A 277 18.95 -36.60 -7.87
N ASN A 278 19.64 -35.88 -6.97
CA ASN A 278 19.32 -35.90 -5.54
C ASN A 278 18.26 -34.83 -5.23
N ALA A 279 17.01 -35.17 -5.59
CA ALA A 279 15.81 -34.35 -5.49
C ALA A 279 15.35 -34.09 -4.04
N GLN A 280 16.17 -33.38 -3.25
CA GLN A 280 15.72 -32.81 -1.98
C GLN A 280 15.90 -31.29 -1.96
N LYS A 281 17.02 -30.74 -2.41
CA LYS A 281 17.31 -29.29 -2.33
C LYS A 281 17.07 -28.59 -3.67
N ILE A 282 16.18 -27.61 -3.68
CA ILE A 282 15.77 -26.89 -4.89
C ILE A 282 15.90 -25.39 -4.66
N LEU A 283 16.45 -24.69 -5.65
CA LEU A 283 16.50 -23.23 -5.65
C LEU A 283 15.24 -22.67 -6.31
N VAL A 284 14.39 -22.04 -5.51
CA VAL A 284 13.21 -21.32 -5.99
C VAL A 284 13.53 -19.86 -6.25
N THR A 285 12.86 -19.28 -7.25
CA THR A 285 13.07 -17.89 -7.67
C THR A 285 11.94 -17.03 -7.12
N PRO A 286 12.24 -16.02 -6.29
CA PRO A 286 11.24 -15.07 -5.81
C PRO A 286 10.62 -14.23 -6.93
N TRP A 287 9.38 -13.83 -6.74
CA TRP A 287 8.65 -12.94 -7.62
C TRP A 287 9.28 -11.54 -7.65
N ASP A 288 9.67 -11.02 -6.49
CA ASP A 288 10.43 -9.77 -6.36
C ASP A 288 11.92 -9.98 -6.68
N TYR A 289 12.37 -9.39 -7.79
CA TYR A 289 13.76 -9.37 -8.27
C TYR A 289 14.80 -8.97 -7.20
N ARG A 290 14.40 -8.19 -6.20
CA ARG A 290 15.28 -7.70 -5.14
C ARG A 290 15.65 -8.79 -4.12
N ILE A 291 14.93 -9.90 -4.12
CA ILE A 291 15.12 -11.01 -3.18
C ILE A 291 15.96 -12.10 -3.87
N PRO A 292 17.05 -12.58 -3.24
CA PRO A 292 17.87 -13.65 -3.80
C PRO A 292 17.08 -14.96 -3.89
N LYS A 293 17.50 -15.88 -4.77
CA LYS A 293 16.96 -17.24 -4.83
C LYS A 293 17.02 -17.90 -3.45
N ILE A 294 15.97 -18.64 -3.10
CA ILE A 294 15.82 -19.28 -1.79
C ILE A 294 15.99 -20.78 -2.00
N ARG A 295 16.79 -21.43 -1.15
CA ARG A 295 16.90 -22.88 -1.11
C ARG A 295 15.79 -23.45 -0.25
N ILE A 296 15.03 -24.39 -0.81
CA ILE A 296 13.97 -25.10 -0.10
C ILE A 296 14.12 -26.60 -0.29
N SER A 297 13.56 -27.36 0.65
CA SER A 297 13.55 -28.81 0.59
C SER A 297 12.13 -29.36 0.51
N THR A 298 11.81 -30.00 -0.62
CA THR A 298 10.47 -30.55 -0.87
C THR A 298 10.50 -31.68 -1.89
N GLN A 299 9.58 -32.65 -1.72
CA GLN A 299 9.36 -33.75 -2.65
C GLN A 299 8.29 -33.42 -3.71
N GLN A 300 7.52 -32.34 -3.51
CA GLN A 300 6.39 -31.94 -4.38
C GLN A 300 6.80 -31.00 -5.52
N ALA A 301 8.09 -30.86 -5.78
CA ALA A 301 8.62 -29.87 -6.71
C ALA A 301 8.00 -29.93 -8.10
N GLU A 302 7.78 -31.13 -8.63
CA GLU A 302 7.18 -31.34 -9.95
C GLU A 302 5.71 -30.88 -10.02
N ALA A 303 4.94 -31.07 -8.95
CA ALA A 303 3.54 -30.65 -8.88
C ALA A 303 3.40 -29.12 -8.73
N LEU A 304 4.42 -28.46 -8.18
CA LEU A 304 4.43 -27.04 -7.86
C LEU A 304 5.07 -26.16 -8.96
N GLN A 305 5.49 -26.74 -10.08
CA GLN A 305 6.20 -26.01 -11.14
C GLN A 305 5.39 -24.85 -11.71
N ASP A 306 4.11 -25.06 -12.01
CA ASP A 306 3.30 -24.04 -12.70
C ASP A 306 2.45 -23.20 -11.73
N CYS A 307 2.85 -23.17 -10.46
CA CYS A 307 2.13 -22.50 -9.39
C CYS A 307 2.96 -21.37 -8.78
N ARG A 308 2.25 -20.31 -8.35
CA ARG A 308 2.76 -19.33 -7.40
C ARG A 308 2.68 -19.92 -6.00
N VAL A 309 3.79 -19.90 -5.28
CA VAL A 309 3.93 -20.55 -3.98
C VAL A 309 4.47 -19.57 -2.97
N ILE A 310 3.97 -19.62 -1.73
CA ILE A 310 4.54 -18.87 -0.62
C ILE A 310 5.64 -19.70 0.02
N VAL A 311 6.81 -19.06 0.16
CA VAL A 311 7.96 -19.57 0.90
C VAL A 311 8.38 -18.53 1.92
N ARG A 312 8.99 -19.01 3.01
CA ARG A 312 9.55 -18.16 4.05
C ARG A 312 11.00 -18.47 4.30
N ILE A 313 11.81 -17.43 4.52
CA ILE A 313 13.23 -17.56 4.80
C ILE A 313 13.42 -17.93 6.28
N ASP A 314 14.19 -18.99 6.53
CA ASP A 314 14.49 -19.54 7.85
C ASP A 314 15.81 -19.02 8.40
N SER A 315 16.86 -19.08 7.60
CA SER A 315 18.22 -18.67 7.95
C SER A 315 19.04 -18.35 6.72
N TRP A 316 20.16 -17.67 6.95
CA TRP A 316 21.18 -17.47 5.92
C TRP A 316 22.56 -17.56 6.56
N GLU A 317 23.13 -18.76 6.46
CA GLU A 317 24.43 -19.12 7.00
C GLU A 317 25.57 -18.42 6.24
N SER A 318 26.66 -18.09 6.94
CA SER A 318 27.82 -17.42 6.36
C SER A 318 28.56 -18.26 5.31
N THR A 319 28.34 -19.58 5.31
CA THR A 319 28.91 -20.55 4.36
C THR A 319 28.07 -20.69 3.09
N SER A 320 26.83 -20.21 3.06
CA SER A 320 25.90 -20.41 1.95
C SER A 320 25.71 -19.15 1.12
N VAL A 321 25.76 -19.30 -0.21
CA VAL A 321 25.44 -18.22 -1.17
C VAL A 321 23.96 -17.80 -1.09
N TYR A 322 23.07 -18.75 -0.78
CA TYR A 322 21.61 -18.55 -0.78
C TYR A 322 21.00 -18.78 0.60
N PRO A 323 19.94 -18.05 0.99
CA PRO A 323 19.18 -18.33 2.19
C PRO A 323 18.44 -19.68 2.11
N ASN A 324 18.28 -20.32 3.25
CA ASN A 324 17.46 -21.51 3.44
C ASN A 324 16.03 -21.08 3.86
N GLY A 325 15.02 -21.81 3.40
CA GLY A 325 13.62 -21.54 3.70
C GLY A 325 12.71 -22.76 3.57
N HIS A 326 11.44 -22.58 3.89
CA HIS A 326 10.43 -23.64 3.86
C HIS A 326 9.17 -23.22 3.10
N PHE A 327 8.42 -24.23 2.65
CA PHE A 327 7.16 -24.08 1.94
C PHE A 327 6.01 -23.73 2.91
N VAL A 328 5.13 -22.81 2.51
CA VAL A 328 3.96 -22.40 3.30
C VAL A 328 2.64 -22.85 2.68
N ARG A 329 2.33 -22.38 1.47
CA ARG A 329 1.10 -22.74 0.74
C ARG A 329 1.17 -22.36 -0.74
N VAL A 330 0.27 -22.95 -1.54
CA VAL A 330 0.05 -22.58 -2.94
C VAL A 330 -0.95 -21.43 -3.05
N LEU A 331 -0.68 -20.45 -3.93
CA LEU A 331 -1.58 -19.32 -4.21
C LEU A 331 -2.48 -19.56 -5.42
N GLY A 332 -1.94 -20.12 -6.50
CA GLY A 332 -2.65 -20.29 -7.76
C GLY A 332 -1.71 -20.60 -8.91
N ARG A 333 -2.25 -20.77 -10.12
CA ARG A 333 -1.44 -20.99 -11.32
C ARG A 333 -0.81 -19.69 -11.81
N ILE A 334 0.36 -19.79 -12.44
CA ILE A 334 1.05 -18.62 -13.01
C ILE A 334 0.20 -18.03 -14.14
N GLY A 335 0.00 -16.71 -14.10
CA GLY A 335 -0.77 -15.97 -15.10
C GLY A 335 -2.30 -15.99 -14.90
N ASP A 336 -2.81 -16.71 -13.91
CA ASP A 336 -4.21 -16.62 -13.50
C ASP A 336 -4.47 -15.32 -12.72
N LEU A 337 -5.61 -14.66 -12.98
CA LEU A 337 -5.90 -13.34 -12.40
C LEU A 337 -6.03 -13.40 -10.87
N GLU A 338 -6.74 -14.39 -10.34
CA GLU A 338 -6.88 -14.56 -8.88
C GLU A 338 -5.53 -14.90 -8.24
N GLY A 339 -4.75 -15.76 -8.89
CA GLY A 339 -3.39 -16.10 -8.47
C GLY A 339 -2.48 -14.88 -8.40
N GLU A 340 -2.34 -14.11 -9.48
CA GLU A 340 -1.48 -12.92 -9.54
C GLU A 340 -1.98 -11.79 -8.62
N THR A 341 -3.30 -11.65 -8.44
CA THR A 341 -3.86 -10.71 -7.45
C THR A 341 -3.46 -11.11 -6.03
N ALA A 342 -3.56 -12.39 -5.68
CA ALA A 342 -3.12 -12.89 -4.38
C ALA A 342 -1.60 -12.69 -4.17
N VAL A 343 -0.78 -12.81 -5.23
CA VAL A 343 0.65 -12.49 -5.18
C VAL A 343 0.88 -11.04 -4.78
N ILE A 344 0.17 -10.09 -5.42
CA ILE A 344 0.29 -8.65 -5.10
C ILE A 344 -0.03 -8.38 -3.63
N LEU A 345 -1.08 -9.01 -3.09
CA LEU A 345 -1.46 -8.84 -1.68
C LEU A 345 -0.37 -9.36 -0.73
N VAL A 346 0.11 -10.58 -0.94
CA VAL A 346 1.14 -11.22 -0.10
C VAL A 346 2.47 -10.44 -0.15
N GLU A 347 2.91 -10.03 -1.34
CA GLU A 347 4.16 -9.28 -1.52
C GLU A 347 4.15 -7.91 -0.84
N ASN A 348 2.97 -7.32 -0.65
CA ASN A 348 2.78 -6.09 0.11
C ASN A 348 2.40 -6.33 1.59
N SER A 349 2.45 -7.59 2.05
CA SER A 349 2.08 -8.00 3.41
C SER A 349 0.65 -7.61 3.79
N ILE A 350 -0.25 -7.59 2.81
CA ILE A 350 -1.67 -7.29 2.98
C ILE A 350 -2.40 -8.60 3.25
N SER A 351 -3.07 -8.67 4.41
CA SER A 351 -3.97 -9.77 4.76
C SER A 351 -5.40 -9.24 4.77
N VAL A 352 -6.27 -9.91 4.01
CA VAL A 352 -7.67 -9.53 3.78
C VAL A 352 -8.57 -10.74 4.01
N ALA A 353 -8.41 -11.38 5.16
CA ALA A 353 -9.31 -12.45 5.57
C ALA A 353 -10.77 -11.92 5.64
N PRO A 354 -11.77 -12.77 5.38
CA PRO A 354 -13.16 -12.43 5.67
C PRO A 354 -13.31 -12.00 7.14
N PHE A 355 -14.28 -11.11 7.41
CA PHE A 355 -14.60 -10.73 8.78
C PHE A 355 -15.13 -11.95 9.55
N SER A 356 -14.67 -12.12 10.79
CA SER A 356 -15.03 -13.26 11.64
C SER A 356 -16.48 -13.17 12.13
N GLU A 357 -17.06 -14.30 12.53
CA GLU A 357 -18.41 -14.33 13.10
C GLU A 357 -18.54 -13.39 14.31
N VAL A 358 -17.50 -13.30 15.15
CA VAL A 358 -17.49 -12.42 16.32
C VAL A 358 -17.55 -10.94 15.91
N GLN A 359 -16.84 -10.55 14.85
CA GLN A 359 -16.93 -9.20 14.29
C GLN A 359 -18.32 -8.93 13.70
N MET A 360 -18.89 -9.91 13.00
CA MET A 360 -20.25 -9.78 12.44
C MET A 360 -21.33 -9.71 13.51
N CYS A 361 -21.14 -10.35 14.67
CA CYS A 361 -22.03 -10.23 15.83
C CYS A 361 -22.03 -8.84 16.48
N GLU A 362 -21.02 -8.01 16.26
CA GLU A 362 -21.01 -6.60 16.71
C GLU A 362 -21.84 -5.68 15.79
N MET A 363 -22.26 -6.17 14.62
CA MET A 363 -22.97 -5.35 13.65
C MET A 363 -24.42 -5.11 14.07
N PRO A 364 -24.97 -3.90 13.88
CA PRO A 364 -26.38 -3.65 14.10
C PRO A 364 -27.24 -4.55 13.19
N SER A 365 -28.37 -5.05 13.69
CA SER A 365 -29.31 -5.83 12.89
C SER A 365 -30.08 -4.92 11.93
N SER A 366 -29.56 -4.77 10.70
CA SER A 366 -30.29 -4.17 9.59
C SER A 366 -30.48 -5.19 8.49
N THR A 367 -31.74 -5.42 8.11
CA THR A 367 -32.11 -6.28 6.98
C THR A 367 -33.09 -5.55 6.08
N SER A 368 -33.29 -6.02 4.85
CA SER A 368 -34.31 -5.46 3.94
C SER A 368 -35.72 -5.47 4.53
N GLU A 369 -36.02 -6.43 5.41
CA GLU A 369 -37.29 -6.55 6.12
C GLU A 369 -37.38 -5.66 7.38
N ASN A 370 -36.23 -5.30 7.97
CA ASN A 370 -36.15 -4.43 9.14
C ASN A 370 -35.00 -3.42 8.95
N PRO A 371 -35.25 -2.32 8.21
CA PRO A 371 -34.23 -1.33 7.92
C PRO A 371 -33.80 -0.62 9.19
N TRP A 372 -32.55 -0.20 9.23
CA TRP A 372 -32.03 0.57 10.37
C TRP A 372 -32.71 1.94 10.43
N ASN A 373 -33.08 2.33 11.66
CA ASN A 373 -33.69 3.62 11.95
C ASN A 373 -32.87 4.34 13.03
N VAL A 374 -32.98 5.66 13.05
CA VAL A 374 -32.38 6.50 14.09
C VAL A 374 -32.88 6.03 15.47
N ASN A 375 -31.94 5.85 16.40
CA ASN A 375 -32.26 5.47 17.76
C ASN A 375 -32.93 6.66 18.49
N PRO A 376 -34.14 6.49 19.06
CA PRO A 376 -34.82 7.55 19.81
C PRO A 376 -34.00 8.16 20.95
N GLU A 377 -33.05 7.41 21.53
CA GLU A 377 -32.17 7.91 22.58
C GLU A 377 -31.04 8.81 22.07
N GLU A 378 -30.68 8.69 20.79
CA GLU A 378 -29.60 9.48 20.16
C GLU A 378 -30.14 10.76 19.51
N GLU A 379 -31.39 10.77 19.08
CA GLU A 379 -32.05 11.92 18.47
C GLU A 379 -31.93 13.22 19.29
N PRO A 380 -32.16 13.25 20.62
CA PRO A 380 -32.00 14.49 21.41
C PRO A 380 -30.54 14.90 21.65
N LYS A 381 -29.57 13.99 21.43
CA LYS A 381 -28.13 14.27 21.63
C LYS A 381 -27.46 14.83 20.38
N ARG A 382 -28.13 14.72 19.22
CA ARG A 382 -27.60 15.10 17.90
C ARG A 382 -28.38 16.29 17.37
N ILE A 383 -27.73 17.09 16.54
CA ILE A 383 -28.40 18.20 15.86
C ILE A 383 -29.06 17.68 14.58
N ASP A 384 -30.37 17.92 14.48
CA ASP A 384 -31.17 17.49 13.34
C ASP A 384 -31.04 18.47 12.17
N LEU A 385 -30.49 18.00 11.06
CA LEU A 385 -30.32 18.77 9.83
C LEU A 385 -31.23 18.30 8.69
N ARG A 386 -32.05 17.26 8.90
CA ARG A 386 -32.82 16.57 7.84
C ARG A 386 -33.68 17.52 6.99
N ASN A 387 -34.32 18.50 7.62
CA ASN A 387 -35.26 19.42 6.98
C ASN A 387 -34.70 20.84 6.80
N MET A 388 -33.55 21.14 7.40
CA MET A 388 -33.01 22.51 7.48
C MET A 388 -31.99 22.81 6.38
N HIS A 389 -31.45 21.76 5.74
CA HIS A 389 -30.33 21.83 4.81
C HIS A 389 -30.60 20.96 3.60
N LEU A 390 -30.28 21.47 2.41
CA LEU A 390 -30.15 20.63 1.23
C LEU A 390 -28.77 19.95 1.27
N ILE A 391 -28.76 18.69 1.68
CA ILE A 391 -27.55 17.85 1.77
C ILE A 391 -27.49 16.95 0.55
N PHE A 392 -26.33 16.83 -0.10
CA PHE A 392 -26.12 15.91 -1.23
C PHE A 392 -24.67 15.46 -1.32
N SER A 393 -24.42 14.30 -1.93
CA SER A 393 -23.07 13.79 -2.20
C SER A 393 -22.73 13.88 -3.68
N ILE A 394 -21.42 13.93 -4.00
CA ILE A 394 -20.91 13.88 -5.37
C ILE A 394 -19.76 12.87 -5.41
N ASP A 395 -20.01 11.72 -6.04
CA ASP A 395 -19.14 10.56 -5.96
C ASP A 395 -18.80 9.98 -7.35
N PRO A 396 -17.78 9.12 -7.46
CA PRO A 396 -17.54 8.36 -8.68
C PRO A 396 -18.72 7.43 -8.99
N LYS A 397 -18.99 7.19 -10.28
CA LYS A 397 -20.01 6.22 -10.71
C LYS A 397 -19.74 4.84 -10.09
N GLY A 398 -20.72 4.28 -9.39
CA GLY A 398 -20.63 2.98 -8.71
C GLY A 398 -20.05 3.02 -7.29
N CYS A 399 -19.81 4.20 -6.71
CA CYS A 399 -19.45 4.31 -5.30
C CYS A 399 -20.60 3.82 -4.40
N GLU A 400 -20.31 2.95 -3.44
CA GLU A 400 -21.29 2.44 -2.45
C GLU A 400 -21.01 2.98 -1.04
N ASP A 401 -19.77 3.35 -0.78
CA ASP A 401 -19.16 3.83 0.45
C ASP A 401 -19.09 5.37 0.45
N VAL A 402 -20.24 6.03 0.53
CA VAL A 402 -20.34 7.50 0.52
C VAL A 402 -19.94 8.05 1.89
N ASP A 403 -18.68 8.49 2.00
CA ASP A 403 -18.13 9.07 3.23
C ASP A 403 -18.61 10.50 3.49
N ASP A 404 -18.77 11.30 2.45
CA ASP A 404 -18.97 12.75 2.53
C ASP A 404 -20.21 13.26 1.79
N ALA A 405 -20.81 14.29 2.37
CA ALA A 405 -21.90 15.06 1.76
C ALA A 405 -21.70 16.55 2.04
N LEU A 406 -22.23 17.39 1.16
CA LEU A 406 -22.11 18.84 1.19
C LEU A 406 -23.47 19.50 1.36
N SER A 407 -23.49 20.66 1.98
CA SER A 407 -24.66 21.56 1.97
C SER A 407 -24.24 23.01 1.91
N ILE A 408 -25.11 23.84 1.35
CA ILE A 408 -24.96 25.29 1.39
C ILE A 408 -26.31 25.97 1.48
N ARG A 409 -26.41 27.00 2.31
CA ARG A 409 -27.61 27.83 2.42
C ARG A 409 -27.31 29.28 2.77
N THR A 410 -28.29 30.15 2.55
CA THR A 410 -28.24 31.55 2.97
C THR A 410 -28.89 31.70 4.35
N LEU A 411 -28.19 32.30 5.30
CA LEU A 411 -28.67 32.58 6.65
C LEU A 411 -29.56 33.84 6.67
N ALA A 412 -30.36 34.00 7.74
CA ALA A 412 -31.26 35.15 7.89
C ALA A 412 -30.54 36.51 7.95
N ASN A 413 -29.28 36.54 8.38
CA ASN A 413 -28.42 37.73 8.36
C ASN A 413 -27.82 38.03 6.96
N GLY A 414 -28.06 37.16 5.98
CA GLY A 414 -27.56 37.25 4.62
C GLY A 414 -26.18 36.61 4.40
N ASN A 415 -25.54 36.06 5.44
CA ASN A 415 -24.31 35.28 5.33
C ASN A 415 -24.59 33.90 4.71
N LEU A 416 -23.54 33.20 4.29
CA LEU A 416 -23.65 31.83 3.80
C LEU A 416 -23.25 30.85 4.91
N GLU A 417 -23.90 29.71 4.95
CA GLU A 417 -23.49 28.59 5.78
C GLU A 417 -23.10 27.43 4.86
N LEU A 418 -21.84 27.02 4.94
CA LEU A 418 -21.28 25.86 4.23
C LEU A 418 -21.20 24.70 5.22
N GLY A 419 -21.75 23.54 4.86
CA GLY A 419 -21.66 22.31 5.62
C GLY A 419 -20.88 21.22 4.89
N VAL A 420 -19.97 20.57 5.59
CA VAL A 420 -19.37 19.29 5.20
C VAL A 420 -19.80 18.25 6.24
N HIS A 421 -20.48 17.21 5.79
CA HIS A 421 -21.09 16.18 6.61
C HIS A 421 -20.40 14.85 6.33
N ILE A 422 -19.76 14.25 7.35
CA ILE A 422 -18.99 13.01 7.19
C ILE A 422 -19.64 11.88 7.95
N ALA A 423 -19.67 10.67 7.39
CA ALA A 423 -20.20 9.47 8.02
C ALA A 423 -19.71 9.28 9.49
N ASP A 424 -20.62 9.08 10.45
CA ASP A 424 -20.26 8.88 11.87
C ASP A 424 -19.96 7.40 12.19
N VAL A 425 -18.87 6.89 11.64
CA VAL A 425 -18.39 5.52 11.90
C VAL A 425 -18.11 5.29 13.39
N THR A 426 -17.68 6.32 14.12
CA THR A 426 -17.32 6.20 15.54
C THR A 426 -18.50 5.89 16.46
N HIS A 427 -19.73 6.10 15.99
CA HIS A 427 -20.92 5.69 16.71
C HIS A 427 -21.08 4.16 16.73
N PHE A 428 -20.80 3.51 15.59
CA PHE A 428 -20.98 2.07 15.43
C PHE A 428 -19.74 1.27 15.84
N VAL A 429 -18.54 1.84 15.71
CA VAL A 429 -17.28 1.16 16.00
C VAL A 429 -16.70 1.64 17.33
N ALA A 430 -17.06 0.92 18.40
CA ALA A 430 -16.55 1.18 19.75
C ALA A 430 -15.04 0.94 19.86
N VAL A 431 -14.36 1.72 20.72
CA VAL A 431 -12.91 1.60 20.94
C VAL A 431 -12.58 0.20 21.47
N ASN A 432 -11.58 -0.47 20.89
CA ASN A 432 -11.13 -1.82 21.25
C ASN A 432 -12.19 -2.94 21.08
N SER A 433 -13.27 -2.70 20.32
CA SER A 433 -14.14 -3.76 19.77
C SER A 433 -13.37 -4.66 18.79
N TYR A 434 -13.88 -5.85 18.49
CA TYR A 434 -13.26 -6.74 17.50
C TYR A 434 -13.18 -6.08 16.12
N THR A 435 -14.19 -5.28 15.77
CA THR A 435 -14.23 -4.46 14.55
C THR A 435 -13.19 -3.34 14.59
N ASP A 436 -13.01 -2.65 15.72
CA ASP A 436 -11.95 -1.61 15.86
C ASP A 436 -10.54 -2.19 15.74
N ILE A 437 -10.30 -3.37 16.33
CA ILE A 437 -9.00 -4.07 16.26
C ILE A 437 -8.69 -4.44 14.81
N GLU A 438 -9.68 -4.93 14.07
CA GLU A 438 -9.51 -5.28 12.66
C GLU A 438 -9.34 -4.05 11.77
N ALA A 439 -10.15 -3.01 11.97
CA ALA A 439 -10.01 -1.73 11.27
C ALA A 439 -8.64 -1.11 11.52
N ARG A 440 -8.12 -1.20 12.75
CA ARG A 440 -6.76 -0.79 13.11
C ARG A 440 -5.71 -1.64 12.41
N ALA A 441 -5.90 -2.96 12.33
CA ALA A 441 -4.96 -3.88 11.68
C ALA A 441 -4.85 -3.62 10.16
N ARG A 442 -5.99 -3.39 9.49
CA ARG A 442 -6.08 -3.02 8.06
C ARG A 442 -5.61 -1.59 7.80
N ALA A 443 -5.97 -0.66 8.70
CA ALA A 443 -5.72 0.78 8.68
C ALA A 443 -6.30 1.58 7.48
N THR A 444 -6.46 0.96 6.31
CA THR A 444 -7.05 1.55 5.11
C THR A 444 -7.75 0.49 4.27
N THR A 445 -8.77 0.87 3.50
CA THR A 445 -9.32 0.05 2.41
C THR A 445 -8.28 -0.08 1.29
N TYR A 446 -8.17 -1.28 0.71
CA TYR A 446 -7.26 -1.55 -0.41
C TYR A 446 -8.04 -1.53 -1.72
N TYR A 447 -7.77 -0.55 -2.58
CA TYR A 447 -8.36 -0.46 -3.93
C TYR A 447 -7.42 -1.10 -4.94
N LEU A 448 -7.89 -2.11 -5.65
CA LEU A 448 -7.25 -2.72 -6.82
C LEU A 448 -8.00 -2.29 -8.08
N ALA A 449 -7.52 -2.69 -9.26
CA ALA A 449 -8.10 -2.27 -10.53
C ALA A 449 -9.52 -2.79 -10.77
N ASP A 450 -9.84 -4.01 -10.31
CA ASP A 450 -11.14 -4.69 -10.52
C ASP A 450 -11.99 -4.81 -9.25
N ARG A 451 -11.39 -4.67 -8.06
CA ARG A 451 -12.05 -4.91 -6.77
C ARG A 451 -11.49 -4.04 -5.66
N ARG A 452 -12.15 -4.07 -4.50
CA ARG A 452 -11.66 -3.47 -3.25
C ARG A 452 -11.74 -4.46 -2.10
N TYR A 453 -10.89 -4.25 -1.10
CA TYR A 453 -10.96 -4.95 0.18
C TYR A 453 -11.19 -3.93 1.30
N ASP A 454 -12.40 -3.99 1.87
CA ASP A 454 -12.88 -2.97 2.80
C ASP A 454 -12.18 -3.05 4.16
N MET A 455 -11.97 -1.87 4.77
CA MET A 455 -11.47 -1.76 6.14
C MET A 455 -12.52 -2.22 7.17
N LEU A 456 -13.79 -1.96 6.87
CA LEU A 456 -14.95 -2.25 7.72
C LEU A 456 -15.89 -3.26 7.03
N PRO A 457 -16.71 -4.01 7.79
CA PRO A 457 -17.74 -4.89 7.21
C PRO A 457 -18.72 -4.12 6.31
N SER A 458 -19.20 -4.77 5.26
CA SER A 458 -20.11 -4.19 4.26
C SER A 458 -21.39 -3.61 4.86
N ILE A 459 -21.90 -4.20 5.94
CA ILE A 459 -23.06 -3.69 6.69
C ILE A 459 -22.82 -2.26 7.18
N LEU A 460 -21.59 -1.94 7.61
CA LEU A 460 -21.23 -0.58 8.00
C LEU A 460 -20.84 0.27 6.80
N SER A 461 -19.95 -0.23 5.94
CA SER A 461 -19.34 0.60 4.88
C SER A 461 -20.28 0.92 3.72
N ALA A 462 -21.10 -0.03 3.27
CA ALA A 462 -21.97 0.11 2.10
C ALA A 462 -23.40 0.55 2.46
N ASP A 463 -23.80 0.47 3.73
CA ASP A 463 -25.16 0.78 4.17
C ASP A 463 -25.22 1.77 5.36
N LEU A 464 -24.93 1.32 6.58
CA LEU A 464 -25.25 2.08 7.80
C LEU A 464 -24.47 3.39 7.97
N CYS A 465 -23.20 3.41 7.56
CA CYS A 465 -22.37 4.62 7.61
C CYS A 465 -22.45 5.41 6.31
N SER A 466 -22.72 4.75 5.18
CA SER A 466 -22.79 5.39 3.87
C SER A 466 -23.92 6.42 3.84
N LEU A 467 -23.61 7.65 3.42
CA LEU A 467 -24.56 8.77 3.35
C LEU A 467 -25.47 8.67 2.11
N LEU A 468 -26.17 7.54 2.00
CA LEU A 468 -27.07 7.22 0.88
C LEU A 468 -28.22 8.23 0.76
N SER A 469 -28.69 8.40 -0.47
CA SER A 469 -29.81 9.28 -0.81
C SER A 469 -31.12 8.82 -0.15
N ARG A 470 -31.92 9.78 0.31
CA ARG A 470 -33.27 9.64 0.89
C ARG A 470 -33.35 8.84 2.19
N VAL A 471 -32.24 8.42 2.79
CA VAL A 471 -32.23 7.68 4.07
C VAL A 471 -31.58 8.50 5.18
N GLU A 472 -32.09 8.36 6.39
CA GLU A 472 -31.54 9.01 7.58
C GLU A 472 -30.22 8.34 8.01
N ARG A 473 -29.19 9.16 8.26
CA ARG A 473 -27.86 8.68 8.64
C ARG A 473 -27.24 9.58 9.71
N TYR A 474 -26.37 8.99 10.52
CA TYR A 474 -25.55 9.75 11.46
C TYR A 474 -24.32 10.32 10.76
N ALA A 475 -24.04 11.58 11.03
CA ALA A 475 -22.87 12.26 10.53
C ALA A 475 -22.15 13.04 11.65
N VAL A 476 -20.86 13.28 11.43
CA VAL A 476 -20.07 14.30 12.10
C VAL A 476 -19.93 15.45 11.12
N SER A 477 -20.50 16.59 11.49
CA SER A 477 -20.59 17.76 10.61
C SER A 477 -19.63 18.85 11.01
N VAL A 478 -19.03 19.49 10.01
CA VAL A 478 -18.26 20.73 10.13
C VAL A 478 -19.00 21.80 9.34
N MET A 479 -19.38 22.89 10.01
CA MET A 479 -20.12 23.98 9.39
C MET A 479 -19.35 25.30 9.54
N TRP A 480 -19.32 26.10 8.47
CA TRP A 480 -18.72 27.42 8.44
C TRP A 480 -19.77 28.48 8.14
N GLU A 481 -19.80 29.53 8.96
CA GLU A 481 -20.46 30.77 8.59
C GLU A 481 -19.47 31.62 7.78
N LEU A 482 -19.84 31.94 6.55
CA LEU A 482 -19.03 32.68 5.59
C LEU A 482 -19.65 34.06 5.33
N ASP A 483 -18.80 35.09 5.24
CA ASP A 483 -19.24 36.39 4.76
C ASP A 483 -19.80 36.30 3.33
N LYS A 484 -20.93 36.95 3.09
CA LYS A 484 -21.68 36.90 1.83
C LYS A 484 -20.92 37.36 0.58
N LYS A 485 -19.88 38.18 0.74
CA LYS A 485 -19.11 38.77 -0.37
C LYS A 485 -17.68 38.25 -0.43
N SER A 486 -16.98 38.23 0.71
CA SER A 486 -15.57 37.86 0.76
C SER A 486 -15.35 36.34 0.85
N TYR A 487 -16.38 35.59 1.27
CA TYR A 487 -16.29 34.19 1.67
C TYR A 487 -15.27 33.95 2.79
N GLU A 488 -14.97 34.98 3.58
CA GLU A 488 -14.14 34.83 4.77
C GLU A 488 -14.91 34.07 5.85
N ILE A 489 -14.19 33.19 6.54
CA ILE A 489 -14.74 32.35 7.60
C ILE A 489 -14.91 33.21 8.85
N LEU A 490 -16.17 33.40 9.26
CA LEU A 490 -16.54 34.16 10.45
C LEU A 490 -16.61 33.27 11.68
N ARG A 491 -17.16 32.05 11.51
CA ARG A 491 -17.32 31.08 12.59
C ARG A 491 -17.21 29.67 12.04
N VAL A 492 -16.69 28.77 12.87
CA VAL A 492 -16.66 27.32 12.60
C VAL A 492 -17.37 26.59 13.73
N TRP A 493 -18.09 25.53 13.37
CA TRP A 493 -18.85 24.71 14.27
C TRP A 493 -18.65 23.24 13.94
N TYR A 494 -18.58 22.39 14.97
CA TYR A 494 -18.36 20.95 14.88
C TYR A 494 -19.33 20.23 15.79
N ASN A 495 -20.09 19.25 15.31
CA ASN A 495 -20.89 18.39 16.17
C ASN A 495 -21.38 17.13 15.45
N ARG A 496 -21.97 16.21 16.22
CA ARG A 496 -22.77 15.10 15.70
C ARG A 496 -24.14 15.58 15.23
N THR A 497 -24.54 15.07 14.08
CA THR A 497 -25.77 15.45 13.40
C THR A 497 -26.53 14.22 12.91
N ILE A 498 -27.82 14.41 12.66
CA ILE A 498 -28.65 13.51 11.86
C ILE A 498 -28.89 14.21 10.53
N VAL A 499 -28.57 13.52 9.44
CA VAL A 499 -28.67 14.04 8.08
C VAL A 499 -29.51 13.10 7.23
N GLN A 500 -30.09 13.65 6.17
CA GLN A 500 -30.73 12.88 5.11
C GLN A 500 -30.25 13.46 3.78
N SER A 501 -29.40 12.72 3.07
CA SER A 501 -28.91 13.17 1.76
C SER A 501 -30.09 13.20 0.80
N SER A 502 -30.32 14.33 0.13
CA SER A 502 -31.41 14.49 -0.85
C SER A 502 -31.06 13.87 -2.19
N TYR A 503 -29.77 13.90 -2.56
CA TYR A 503 -29.27 13.42 -3.84
C TYR A 503 -27.92 12.72 -3.70
N LYS A 504 -27.74 11.63 -4.44
CA LYS A 504 -26.44 11.03 -4.68
C LYS A 504 -26.02 11.29 -6.13
N LEU A 505 -25.18 12.30 -6.33
CA LEU A 505 -24.77 12.70 -7.68
C LEU A 505 -23.50 12.00 -8.12
N VAL A 506 -23.39 11.78 -9.42
CA VAL A 506 -22.14 11.39 -10.06
C VAL A 506 -21.40 12.65 -10.54
N TYR A 507 -20.07 12.65 -10.50
CA TYR A 507 -19.25 13.80 -10.94
C TYR A 507 -19.63 14.34 -12.32
N GLU A 508 -19.86 13.47 -13.30
CA GLU A 508 -20.24 13.87 -14.65
C GLU A 508 -21.60 14.59 -14.70
N VAL A 509 -22.58 14.13 -13.90
CA VAL A 509 -23.90 14.76 -13.80
C VAL A 509 -23.80 16.13 -13.12
N ALA A 510 -23.05 16.21 -12.01
CA ALA A 510 -22.85 17.47 -11.31
C ALA A 510 -22.10 18.50 -12.18
N GLN A 511 -21.15 18.06 -13.01
CA GLN A 511 -20.48 18.91 -13.99
C GLN A 511 -21.46 19.38 -15.07
N GLY A 512 -22.31 18.50 -15.60
CA GLY A 512 -23.34 18.85 -16.57
C GLY A 512 -24.30 19.93 -16.03
N LEU A 513 -24.75 19.78 -14.77
CA LEU A 513 -25.58 20.79 -14.09
C LEU A 513 -24.87 22.14 -13.94
N LEU A 514 -23.57 22.13 -13.59
CA LEU A 514 -22.75 23.34 -13.49
C LEU A 514 -22.58 24.03 -14.86
N ASP A 515 -22.41 23.25 -15.92
CA ASP A 515 -22.25 23.73 -17.30
C ASP A 515 -23.59 24.20 -17.93
N GLY A 516 -24.72 24.00 -17.24
CA GLY A 516 -26.06 24.37 -17.70
C GLY A 516 -26.70 23.37 -18.67
N ASP A 517 -26.15 22.16 -18.78
CA ASP A 517 -26.77 21.07 -19.53
C ASP A 517 -27.91 20.45 -18.72
N LEU A 518 -29.15 20.64 -19.16
CA LEU A 518 -30.33 20.09 -18.50
C LEU A 518 -30.67 18.66 -18.96
N SER A 519 -29.97 18.11 -19.96
CA SER A 519 -30.22 16.72 -20.40
C SER A 519 -29.74 15.69 -19.37
N VAL A 520 -28.76 16.01 -18.53
CA VAL A 520 -28.28 15.13 -17.45
C VAL A 520 -29.25 15.03 -16.27
N VAL A 521 -30.32 15.85 -16.25
CA VAL A 521 -31.36 15.79 -15.20
C VAL A 521 -32.07 14.44 -15.23
N ASP A 522 -32.19 13.83 -16.42
CA ASP A 522 -32.74 12.49 -16.59
C ASP A 522 -31.84 11.38 -16.00
N ASP A 523 -30.62 11.69 -15.56
CA ASP A 523 -29.74 10.73 -14.87
C ASP A 523 -29.88 10.80 -13.33
N ILE A 524 -30.59 11.80 -12.82
CA ILE A 524 -30.84 11.98 -11.39
C ILE A 524 -32.11 11.21 -11.01
N LEU A 525 -31.92 10.01 -10.47
CA LEU A 525 -33.02 9.09 -10.11
C LEU A 525 -34.03 9.75 -9.18
N GLU A 526 -33.57 10.57 -8.24
CA GLU A 526 -34.39 11.18 -7.21
C GLU A 526 -35.30 12.31 -7.74
N LEU A 527 -35.08 12.78 -8.97
CA LEU A 527 -35.92 13.79 -9.63
C LEU A 527 -36.96 13.19 -10.58
N LYS A 528 -36.81 11.93 -11.01
CA LYS A 528 -37.71 11.26 -11.99
C LYS A 528 -39.14 11.09 -11.50
N GLU A 529 -39.31 10.90 -10.19
CA GLU A 529 -40.60 10.55 -9.57
C GLU A 529 -41.42 11.78 -9.14
N LEU A 530 -40.90 13.00 -9.36
CA LEU A 530 -41.52 14.24 -8.91
C LEU A 530 -42.40 14.86 -10.00
N ASP A 531 -43.43 15.62 -9.58
CA ASP A 531 -44.21 16.44 -10.50
C ASP A 531 -43.35 17.55 -11.12
N GLU A 532 -43.72 17.98 -12.33
CA GLU A 532 -42.95 18.93 -13.14
C GLU A 532 -42.59 20.22 -12.38
N ARG A 533 -43.51 20.73 -11.56
CA ARG A 533 -43.32 21.99 -10.84
C ARG A 533 -42.35 21.81 -9.67
N THR A 534 -42.52 20.76 -8.86
CA THR A 534 -41.61 20.45 -7.74
C THR A 534 -40.23 20.08 -8.25
N ARG A 535 -40.16 19.33 -9.37
CA ARG A 535 -38.92 18.96 -10.04
C ARG A 535 -38.11 20.21 -10.43
N GLN A 536 -38.76 21.17 -11.08
CA GLN A 536 -38.11 22.41 -11.49
C GLN A 536 -37.58 23.21 -10.30
N GLN A 537 -38.37 23.36 -9.23
CA GLN A 537 -37.96 24.10 -8.03
C GLN A 537 -36.74 23.47 -7.34
N LYS A 538 -36.77 22.14 -7.15
CA LYS A 538 -35.68 21.40 -6.51
C LYS A 538 -34.41 21.41 -7.36
N LEU A 539 -34.57 21.35 -8.69
CA LEU A 539 -33.46 21.45 -9.63
C LEU A 539 -32.79 22.83 -9.58
N GLU A 540 -33.58 23.91 -9.55
CA GLU A 540 -33.06 25.28 -9.40
C GLU A 540 -32.26 25.45 -8.11
N GLU A 541 -32.75 24.90 -7.00
CA GLU A 541 -32.04 24.90 -5.72
C GLU A 541 -30.72 24.12 -5.78
N LEU A 542 -30.73 22.93 -6.39
CA LEU A 542 -29.55 22.09 -6.55
C LEU A 542 -28.48 22.74 -7.44
N VAL A 543 -28.88 23.29 -8.59
CA VAL A 543 -27.98 23.99 -9.51
C VAL A 543 -27.38 25.22 -8.83
N TRP A 544 -28.18 25.98 -8.08
CA TRP A 544 -27.68 27.10 -7.28
C TRP A 544 -26.67 26.64 -6.23
N ALA A 545 -26.96 25.54 -5.52
CA ALA A 545 -26.08 25.01 -4.48
C ALA A 545 -24.73 24.57 -5.06
N ILE A 546 -24.73 23.80 -6.16
CA ILE A 546 -23.50 23.38 -6.86
C ILE A 546 -22.72 24.61 -7.33
N GLY A 547 -23.38 25.56 -8.00
CA GLY A 547 -22.73 26.79 -8.46
C GLY A 547 -22.09 27.60 -7.32
N LYS A 548 -22.77 27.70 -6.17
CA LYS A 548 -22.21 28.41 -5.00
C LYS A 548 -21.08 27.68 -4.31
N LEU A 549 -21.13 26.35 -4.23
CA LEU A 549 -20.00 25.55 -3.74
C LEU A 549 -18.78 25.76 -4.63
N THR A 550 -18.95 25.72 -5.96
CA THR A 550 -17.85 25.96 -6.91
C THR A 550 -17.29 27.38 -6.81
N ASP A 551 -18.13 28.41 -6.68
CA ASP A 551 -17.67 29.79 -6.47
C ASP A 551 -16.80 29.93 -5.21
N ILE A 552 -17.21 29.30 -4.11
CA ILE A 552 -16.46 29.29 -2.85
C ILE A 552 -15.15 28.52 -3.02
N ALA A 553 -15.20 27.32 -3.61
CA ALA A 553 -14.02 26.48 -3.83
C ALA A 553 -12.96 27.20 -4.68
N ARG A 554 -13.36 27.87 -5.77
CA ARG A 554 -12.45 28.72 -6.59
C ARG A 554 -11.75 29.77 -5.75
N ARG A 555 -12.47 30.44 -4.84
CA ARG A 555 -11.90 31.50 -3.98
C ARG A 555 -10.95 30.93 -2.93
N VAL A 556 -11.32 29.83 -2.28
CA VAL A 556 -10.48 29.13 -1.28
C VAL A 556 -9.21 28.61 -1.94
N ARG A 557 -9.33 27.99 -3.11
CA ARG A 557 -8.21 27.53 -3.92
C ARG A 557 -7.28 28.67 -4.31
N ALA A 558 -7.80 29.76 -4.88
CA ALA A 558 -6.96 30.89 -5.29
C ALA A 558 -6.14 31.46 -4.11
N LYS A 559 -6.71 31.47 -2.90
CA LYS A 559 -5.97 31.85 -1.68
C LYS A 559 -4.88 30.83 -1.36
N ARG A 560 -5.17 29.53 -1.43
CA ARG A 560 -4.21 28.44 -1.21
C ARG A 560 -3.07 28.46 -2.23
N ASP A 561 -3.36 28.69 -3.50
CA ASP A 561 -2.39 28.83 -4.59
C ASP A 561 -1.50 30.06 -4.36
N SER A 562 -2.07 31.17 -3.90
CA SER A 562 -1.29 32.36 -3.54
C SER A 562 -0.28 32.11 -2.40
N CYS A 563 -0.55 31.11 -1.56
CA CYS A 563 0.34 30.62 -0.50
C CYS A 563 1.35 29.56 -0.99
N GLY A 564 1.27 29.14 -2.25
CA GLY A 564 2.21 28.19 -2.87
C GLY A 564 1.74 26.74 -2.85
N ALA A 565 0.44 26.48 -2.87
CA ALA A 565 -0.06 25.13 -3.08
C ALA A 565 0.40 24.56 -4.42
N LEU A 566 0.66 23.25 -4.41
CA LEU A 566 1.16 22.51 -5.56
C LEU A 566 0.05 21.62 -6.12
N GLU A 567 -0.26 21.81 -7.39
CA GLU A 567 -1.16 20.95 -8.15
C GLU A 567 -0.32 19.98 -8.98
N LEU A 568 -0.16 18.77 -8.49
CA LEU A 568 0.76 17.77 -9.02
C LEU A 568 0.03 16.50 -9.43
N GLU A 569 -1.02 16.66 -10.25
CA GLU A 569 -1.78 15.53 -10.76
C GLU A 569 -1.05 14.85 -11.92
N GLY A 570 -0.94 13.52 -11.84
CA GLY A 570 -0.48 12.67 -12.94
C GLY A 570 -1.65 12.22 -13.80
N VAL A 571 -1.34 11.54 -14.91
CA VAL A 571 -2.37 10.87 -15.72
C VAL A 571 -2.81 9.59 -15.01
N GLU A 572 -3.97 9.61 -14.38
CA GLU A 572 -4.61 8.41 -13.82
C GLU A 572 -5.35 7.64 -14.91
N ILE A 573 -5.26 6.31 -14.88
CA ILE A 573 -5.89 5.42 -15.85
C ILE A 573 -6.99 4.62 -15.17
N ARG A 574 -8.16 4.59 -15.80
CA ARG A 574 -9.27 3.73 -15.41
C ARG A 574 -9.28 2.49 -16.32
N VAL A 575 -9.37 1.33 -15.71
CA VAL A 575 -9.60 0.06 -16.42
C VAL A 575 -11.11 -0.07 -16.65
N GLN A 576 -11.50 -0.24 -17.92
CA GLN A 576 -12.88 -0.55 -18.28
C GLN A 576 -12.99 -2.05 -18.52
N LEU A 577 -13.90 -2.70 -17.78
CA LEU A 577 -14.19 -4.13 -17.91
C LEU A 577 -15.49 -4.33 -18.69
N ASP A 578 -15.57 -5.42 -19.47
CA ASP A 578 -16.80 -5.87 -20.13
C ASP A 578 -17.68 -6.71 -19.17
N ASP A 579 -18.87 -7.12 -19.64
CA ASP A 579 -19.83 -7.93 -18.87
C ASP A 579 -19.27 -9.27 -18.38
N LYS A 580 -18.22 -9.77 -19.03
CA LYS A 580 -17.53 -11.03 -18.69
C LYS A 580 -16.27 -10.79 -17.84
N LYS A 581 -16.06 -9.56 -17.36
CA LYS A 581 -14.87 -9.10 -16.61
C LYS A 581 -13.57 -9.14 -17.43
N ASN A 582 -13.62 -9.18 -18.76
CA ASN A 582 -12.43 -8.98 -19.58
C ASN A 582 -12.15 -7.48 -19.73
N ILE A 583 -10.90 -7.14 -20.03
CA ILE A 583 -10.48 -5.74 -20.16
C ILE A 583 -10.89 -5.20 -21.53
N HIS A 584 -11.90 -4.33 -21.54
CA HIS A 584 -12.41 -3.67 -22.74
C HIS A 584 -11.46 -2.56 -23.22
N ASP A 585 -11.12 -1.63 -22.33
CA ASP A 585 -10.20 -0.52 -22.65
C ASP A 585 -9.51 0.09 -21.42
N LEU A 586 -8.49 0.90 -21.67
CA LEU A 586 -7.73 1.66 -20.67
C LEU A 586 -7.84 3.15 -20.98
N ILE A 587 -8.59 3.89 -20.15
CA ILE A 587 -8.97 5.27 -20.45
C ILE A 587 -8.38 6.24 -19.40
N PRO A 588 -7.70 7.31 -19.82
CA PRO A 588 -7.29 8.38 -18.91
C PRO A 588 -8.49 9.06 -18.23
N LYS A 589 -8.41 9.21 -16.91
CA LYS A 589 -9.40 9.97 -16.16
C LYS A 589 -9.34 11.44 -16.57
N GLN A 590 -10.49 12.03 -16.86
CA GLN A 590 -10.58 13.44 -17.20
C GLN A 590 -10.71 14.30 -15.92
N PRO A 591 -9.94 15.39 -15.80
CA PRO A 591 -10.15 16.35 -14.73
C PRO A 591 -11.44 17.14 -14.97
N LEU A 592 -12.27 17.27 -13.94
CA LEU A 592 -13.54 18.01 -13.96
C LEU A 592 -13.48 19.07 -12.85
N GLU A 593 -14.11 20.22 -13.04
CA GLU A 593 -14.11 21.30 -12.05
C GLU A 593 -14.88 20.90 -10.78
N VAL A 594 -15.85 19.99 -10.90
CA VAL A 594 -16.54 19.47 -9.72
C VAL A 594 -15.63 18.59 -8.85
N HIS A 595 -14.67 17.84 -9.44
CA HIS A 595 -13.66 17.12 -8.65
C HIS A 595 -12.87 18.08 -7.77
N GLU A 596 -12.51 19.23 -8.34
CA GLU A 596 -11.79 20.30 -7.67
C GLU A 596 -12.62 20.94 -6.56
N THR A 597 -13.90 21.16 -6.82
CA THR A 597 -14.85 21.74 -5.85
C THR A 597 -14.95 20.86 -4.60
N VAL A 598 -15.19 19.55 -4.78
CA VAL A 598 -15.25 18.60 -3.67
C VAL A 598 -13.90 18.54 -2.93
N ALA A 599 -12.79 18.47 -3.67
CA ALA A 599 -11.45 18.42 -3.07
C ALA A 599 -11.16 19.63 -2.16
N GLU A 600 -11.49 20.87 -2.57
CA GLU A 600 -11.27 22.05 -1.72
C GLU A 600 -12.14 22.05 -0.46
N CYS A 601 -13.41 21.62 -0.56
CA CYS A 601 -14.29 21.47 0.60
C CYS A 601 -13.70 20.46 1.60
N MET A 602 -13.19 19.33 1.12
CA MET A 602 -12.56 18.32 1.97
C MET A 602 -11.25 18.80 2.59
N ILE A 603 -10.40 19.50 1.83
CA ILE A 603 -9.16 20.11 2.35
C ILE A 603 -9.49 21.12 3.45
N LEU A 604 -10.52 21.94 3.26
CA LEU A 604 -10.97 22.91 4.24
C LEU A 604 -11.45 22.23 5.54
N ALA A 605 -12.27 21.18 5.43
CA ALA A 605 -12.73 20.38 6.56
C ALA A 605 -11.54 19.79 7.35
N ASN A 606 -10.65 19.10 6.66
CA ASN A 606 -9.45 18.49 7.22
C ASN A 606 -8.56 19.52 7.94
N HIS A 607 -8.37 20.70 7.35
CA HIS A 607 -7.56 21.77 7.92
C HIS A 607 -8.12 22.32 9.23
N TRP A 608 -9.44 22.60 9.26
CA TRP A 608 -10.09 23.15 10.45
C TRP A 608 -10.22 22.12 11.58
N VAL A 609 -10.50 20.86 11.25
CA VAL A 609 -10.48 19.77 12.22
C VAL A 609 -9.07 19.58 12.80
N ALA A 610 -8.01 19.66 11.98
CA ALA A 610 -6.63 19.60 12.46
C ALA A 610 -6.31 20.69 13.50
N LYS A 611 -6.77 21.93 13.27
CA LYS A 611 -6.62 23.02 14.24
C LYS A 611 -7.36 22.73 15.55
N MET A 612 -8.63 22.34 15.46
CA MET A 612 -9.48 22.08 16.62
C MET A 612 -8.92 20.97 17.53
N ILE A 613 -8.48 19.84 16.95
CA ILE A 613 -7.94 18.72 17.74
C ILE A 613 -6.58 19.06 18.34
N TRP A 614 -5.74 19.81 17.63
CA TRP A 614 -4.43 20.20 18.15
C TRP A 614 -4.55 21.23 19.28
N GLU A 615 -5.41 22.24 19.15
CA GLU A 615 -5.65 23.24 20.20
C GLU A 615 -6.12 22.58 21.50
N ASN A 616 -6.95 21.54 21.39
CA ASN A 616 -7.49 20.81 22.54
C ASN A 616 -6.57 19.70 23.06
N PHE A 617 -5.70 19.13 22.21
CA PHE A 617 -4.78 18.04 22.52
C PHE A 617 -3.38 18.25 21.92
N PRO A 618 -2.61 19.26 22.36
CA PRO A 618 -1.36 19.67 21.70
C PRO A 618 -0.31 18.57 21.58
N HIS A 619 -0.27 17.62 22.51
CA HIS A 619 0.72 16.53 22.55
C HIS A 619 0.15 15.14 22.18
N HIS A 620 -1.14 15.05 21.83
CA HIS A 620 -1.86 13.79 21.62
C HIS A 620 -2.79 13.84 20.40
N ALA A 621 -2.55 14.74 19.45
CA ALA A 621 -3.31 14.82 18.21
C ALA A 621 -2.65 13.99 17.10
N LEU A 622 -3.48 13.35 16.27
CA LEU A 622 -3.04 12.70 15.05
C LEU A 622 -3.16 13.70 13.90
N LEU A 623 -2.01 14.10 13.36
CA LEU A 623 -1.91 15.01 12.22
C LEU A 623 -1.20 14.33 11.04
N ARG A 624 -1.21 14.98 9.88
CA ARG A 624 -0.55 14.53 8.66
C ARG A 624 0.31 15.65 8.08
N GLN A 625 1.62 15.46 8.10
CA GLN A 625 2.60 16.40 7.56
C GLN A 625 3.09 15.98 6.18
N HIS A 626 3.57 16.97 5.43
CA HIS A 626 4.28 16.73 4.17
C HIS A 626 5.59 17.53 4.26
N PRO A 627 6.70 16.87 4.63
CA PRO A 627 7.99 17.55 4.80
C PRO A 627 8.47 18.10 3.45
N PRO A 628 9.35 19.12 3.43
CA PRO A 628 9.91 19.62 2.18
C PRO A 628 10.75 18.55 1.46
N PRO A 629 10.71 18.52 0.13
CA PRO A 629 11.43 17.54 -0.66
C PRO A 629 12.94 17.80 -0.69
N ARG A 630 13.73 16.74 -0.87
CA ARG A 630 15.19 16.85 -0.99
C ARG A 630 15.57 17.40 -2.37
N GLN A 631 16.46 18.38 -2.40
CA GLN A 631 16.85 19.09 -3.62
C GLN A 631 17.52 18.19 -4.67
N GLU A 632 18.21 17.13 -4.23
CA GLU A 632 18.85 16.13 -5.09
C GLU A 632 17.87 15.45 -6.07
N PHE A 633 16.61 15.26 -5.67
CA PHE A 633 15.60 14.59 -6.49
C PHE A 633 15.01 15.47 -7.61
N PHE A 634 15.23 16.79 -7.58
CA PHE A 634 14.78 17.69 -8.64
C PHE A 634 15.80 17.90 -9.75
N SER A 635 16.99 17.32 -9.64
CA SER A 635 18.04 17.44 -10.67
C SER A 635 17.52 17.06 -12.06
N GLU A 636 16.92 15.86 -12.19
CA GLU A 636 16.36 15.38 -13.45
C GLU A 636 15.22 16.27 -13.97
N LEU A 637 14.35 16.78 -13.08
CA LEU A 637 13.28 17.72 -13.46
C LEU A 637 13.86 19.02 -14.03
N ARG A 638 14.85 19.61 -13.35
CA ARG A 638 15.46 20.89 -13.75
C ARG A 638 16.19 20.78 -15.07
N GLU A 639 16.91 19.67 -15.28
CA GLU A 639 17.58 19.38 -16.53
C GLU A 639 16.59 19.20 -17.68
N CYS A 640 15.52 18.45 -17.44
CA CYS A 640 14.45 18.25 -18.40
C CYS A 640 13.77 19.56 -18.79
N ALA A 641 13.37 20.38 -17.81
CA ALA A 641 12.78 21.69 -18.07
C ALA A 641 13.73 22.62 -18.85
N SER A 642 15.01 22.66 -18.48
CA SER A 642 16.03 23.48 -19.15
C SER A 642 16.20 23.12 -20.63
N ALA A 643 16.07 21.83 -20.97
CA ALA A 643 16.15 21.37 -22.36
C ALA A 643 15.05 21.96 -23.26
N LYS A 644 13.89 22.31 -22.69
CA LYS A 644 12.78 23.02 -23.36
C LYS A 644 12.81 24.54 -23.17
N GLY A 645 13.84 25.07 -22.51
CA GLY A 645 13.97 26.50 -22.24
C GLY A 645 13.20 26.98 -21.01
N PHE A 646 12.68 26.08 -20.18
CA PHE A 646 12.01 26.41 -18.93
C PHE A 646 12.97 26.37 -17.73
N SER A 647 12.76 27.25 -16.76
CA SER A 647 13.53 27.27 -15.51
C SER A 647 12.61 26.94 -14.34
N ILE A 648 12.85 25.81 -13.68
CA ILE A 648 12.11 25.36 -12.49
C ILE A 648 12.86 25.79 -11.22
N ASP A 649 12.15 26.47 -10.33
CA ASP A 649 12.67 26.97 -9.06
C ASP A 649 12.17 26.12 -7.89
N THR A 650 13.07 25.44 -7.20
CA THR A 650 12.75 24.45 -6.15
C THR A 650 13.00 24.98 -4.74
N ARG A 651 13.25 26.29 -4.58
CA ARG A 651 13.60 26.91 -3.28
C ARG A 651 12.44 26.93 -2.28
N SER A 652 11.20 27.03 -2.76
CA SER A 652 9.99 26.98 -1.94
C SER A 652 8.85 26.35 -2.74
N ASN A 653 7.80 25.92 -2.04
CA ASN A 653 6.57 25.41 -2.67
C ASN A 653 5.95 26.44 -3.62
N LYS A 654 5.91 27.72 -3.23
CA LYS A 654 5.41 28.81 -4.09
C LYS A 654 6.27 29.03 -5.33
N ALA A 655 7.59 29.09 -5.18
CA ALA A 655 8.48 29.25 -6.33
C ALA A 655 8.36 28.07 -7.31
N LEU A 656 8.16 26.87 -6.78
CA LEU A 656 7.94 25.67 -7.58
C LEU A 656 6.59 25.72 -8.31
N ALA A 657 5.51 26.08 -7.62
CA ALA A 657 4.18 26.25 -8.23
C ALA A 657 4.18 27.30 -9.35
N ASP A 658 4.78 28.47 -9.09
CA ASP A 658 4.86 29.56 -10.05
C ASP A 658 5.71 29.20 -11.27
N SER A 659 6.83 28.49 -11.07
CA SER A 659 7.71 28.07 -12.17
C SER A 659 7.13 26.92 -13.00
N LEU A 660 6.45 25.96 -12.37
CA LEU A 660 5.72 24.90 -13.08
C LEU A 660 4.53 25.45 -13.88
N SER A 661 3.80 26.43 -13.34
CA SER A 661 2.68 27.06 -14.05
C SER A 661 3.14 27.88 -15.26
N LYS A 662 4.35 28.43 -15.21
CA LYS A 662 4.98 29.14 -16.35
C LYS A 662 5.60 28.19 -17.38
N ALA A 663 5.83 26.93 -17.03
CA ALA A 663 6.42 25.92 -17.91
C ALA A 663 5.37 25.29 -18.83
N ASP A 664 4.62 26.12 -19.54
CA ASP A 664 3.56 25.72 -20.46
C ASP A 664 4.03 25.92 -21.91
N ASP A 665 4.10 24.83 -22.68
CA ASP A 665 4.48 24.85 -24.08
C ASP A 665 3.20 24.87 -24.95
N PRO A 666 2.87 25.98 -25.63
CA PRO A 666 1.64 26.07 -26.41
C PRO A 666 1.63 25.13 -27.63
N LEU A 667 2.78 24.58 -28.03
CA LEU A 667 2.88 23.61 -29.13
C LEU A 667 2.69 22.17 -28.66
N ASP A 668 2.98 21.87 -27.39
CA ASP A 668 2.81 20.55 -26.78
C ASP A 668 2.37 20.63 -25.30
N PRO A 669 1.05 20.53 -25.04
CA PRO A 669 0.50 20.50 -23.67
C PRO A 669 0.98 19.32 -22.81
N THR A 670 1.62 18.31 -23.40
CA THR A 670 2.14 17.13 -22.68
C THR A 670 3.37 17.47 -21.87
N VAL A 671 4.15 18.47 -22.27
CA VAL A 671 5.35 18.94 -21.56
C VAL A 671 5.02 19.29 -20.12
N ASN A 672 4.01 20.13 -19.89
CA ASN A 672 3.66 20.57 -18.54
C ASN A 672 3.20 19.39 -17.66
N LYS A 673 2.38 18.49 -18.21
CA LYS A 673 1.90 17.28 -17.52
C LYS A 673 3.06 16.38 -17.10
N LEU A 674 4.05 16.22 -17.98
CA LEU A 674 5.24 15.42 -17.72
C LEU A 674 6.12 16.05 -16.64
N LEU A 675 6.36 17.36 -16.71
CA LEU A 675 7.11 18.11 -15.69
C LEU A 675 6.42 18.03 -14.32
N ARG A 676 5.09 18.19 -14.26
CA ARG A 676 4.32 17.99 -13.02
C ARG A 676 4.45 16.57 -12.50
N SER A 677 4.36 15.56 -13.37
CA SER A 677 4.55 14.16 -12.99
C SER A 677 5.95 13.86 -12.44
N MET A 678 6.99 14.45 -13.03
CA MET A 678 8.37 14.35 -12.52
C MET A 678 8.53 15.08 -11.18
N ALA A 679 7.88 16.24 -11.02
CA ALA A 679 7.84 16.94 -9.74
C ALA A 679 7.15 16.10 -8.65
N THR A 680 6.03 15.43 -8.94
CA THR A 680 5.38 14.48 -8.01
C THR A 680 6.33 13.37 -7.57
N GLN A 681 7.14 12.83 -8.49
CA GLN A 681 8.11 11.77 -8.18
C GLN A 681 9.28 12.27 -7.31
N ALA A 682 9.65 13.54 -7.43
CA ALA A 682 10.69 14.16 -6.61
C ALA A 682 10.19 14.57 -5.21
N MET A 683 8.88 14.62 -4.99
CA MET A 683 8.30 14.98 -3.68
C MET A 683 8.60 13.93 -2.61
N SER A 684 8.69 14.42 -1.37
CA SER A 684 8.66 13.59 -0.16
C SER A 684 7.29 12.92 0.01
N ASN A 685 7.27 11.78 0.71
CA ASN A 685 6.00 11.17 1.08
C ASN A 685 5.39 11.92 2.28
N ALA A 686 4.11 12.27 2.18
CA ALA A 686 3.32 12.74 3.32
C ALA A 686 3.06 11.61 4.33
N GLN A 687 3.09 11.93 5.61
CA GLN A 687 3.09 10.95 6.70
C GLN A 687 2.20 11.40 7.85
N TYR A 688 1.48 10.46 8.46
CA TYR A 688 0.81 10.65 9.74
C TYR A 688 1.83 10.70 10.87
N PHE A 689 1.57 11.53 11.87
CA PHE A 689 2.43 11.67 13.04
C PHE A 689 1.62 12.06 14.28
N SER A 690 2.20 11.78 15.44
CA SER A 690 1.68 12.22 16.74
C SER A 690 2.27 13.58 17.08
N THR A 691 1.46 14.56 17.46
CA THR A 691 1.95 15.94 17.69
C THR A 691 2.93 16.08 18.86
N GLY A 692 2.99 15.13 19.80
CA GLY A 692 4.05 15.14 20.81
C GLY A 692 5.33 14.39 20.42
N SER A 693 5.38 13.80 19.22
CA SER A 693 6.58 13.11 18.68
C SER A 693 7.47 14.01 17.81
N CYS A 694 6.98 15.17 17.39
CA CYS A 694 7.75 16.13 16.59
C CYS A 694 7.43 17.58 17.03
N PRO A 695 8.34 18.54 16.78
CA PRO A 695 8.13 19.93 17.14
C PRO A 695 7.14 20.62 16.19
N GLU A 696 6.53 21.73 16.63
CA GLU A 696 5.45 22.39 15.89
C GLU A 696 5.89 22.95 14.53
N GLU A 697 7.16 23.33 14.37
CA GLU A 697 7.67 23.85 13.10
C GLU A 697 7.61 22.82 11.96
N GLU A 698 7.51 21.52 12.28
CA GLU A 698 7.44 20.43 11.32
C GLU A 698 6.01 20.10 10.86
N PHE A 699 4.98 20.65 11.49
CA PHE A 699 3.58 20.27 11.24
C PHE A 699 3.07 20.67 9.84
N HIS A 700 3.83 21.51 9.15
CA HIS A 700 3.48 22.07 7.85
C HIS A 700 3.26 20.99 6.78
N HIS A 701 2.31 21.26 5.88
CA HIS A 701 2.04 20.43 4.73
C HIS A 701 2.51 21.13 3.44
N TYR A 702 3.75 20.85 3.02
CA TYR A 702 4.43 21.50 1.89
C TYR A 702 3.57 21.59 0.62
N GLY A 703 2.99 20.47 0.19
CA GLY A 703 2.19 20.42 -1.04
C GLY A 703 0.85 21.15 -1.00
N LEU A 704 0.25 21.30 0.19
CA LEU A 704 -1.05 21.97 0.34
C LEU A 704 -0.91 23.43 0.76
N ALA A 705 0.30 23.86 1.12
CA ALA A 705 0.59 25.17 1.70
C ALA A 705 -0.25 25.48 2.96
N LEU A 706 -0.42 24.48 3.84
CA LEU A 706 -1.16 24.60 5.09
C LEU A 706 -0.23 24.39 6.29
N ASP A 707 -0.44 25.15 7.36
CA ASP A 707 0.30 25.05 8.63
C ASP A 707 -0.02 23.77 9.41
N LYS A 708 -1.27 23.32 9.37
CA LYS A 708 -1.73 22.09 10.04
C LYS A 708 -2.72 21.35 9.14
N TYR A 709 -2.60 20.04 9.07
CA TYR A 709 -3.45 19.19 8.25
C TYR A 709 -3.63 17.81 8.89
N THR A 710 -4.78 17.19 8.67
CA THR A 710 -5.06 15.80 9.08
C THR A 710 -6.03 15.17 8.07
N HIS A 711 -6.42 13.91 8.26
CA HIS A 711 -7.52 13.32 7.53
C HIS A 711 -8.70 13.04 8.46
N PHE A 712 -9.86 13.52 8.05
CA PHE A 712 -11.13 13.43 8.77
C PHE A 712 -12.27 12.95 7.86
N THR A 713 -12.15 13.19 6.56
CA THR A 713 -13.25 13.15 5.59
C THR A 713 -13.58 11.77 5.02
N SER A 714 -12.95 10.69 5.48
CA SER A 714 -13.21 9.34 4.96
C SER A 714 -13.01 8.22 6.00
N PRO A 715 -13.78 8.22 7.10
CA PRO A 715 -13.68 7.22 8.17
C PRO A 715 -14.13 5.81 7.77
N ILE A 716 -14.89 5.63 6.69
CA ILE A 716 -15.27 4.29 6.21
C ILE A 716 -14.04 3.52 5.70
N ARG A 717 -13.10 4.24 5.09
CA ARG A 717 -11.93 3.67 4.40
C ARG A 717 -10.58 4.01 5.02
N ARG A 718 -10.50 4.86 6.06
CA ARG A 718 -9.24 5.22 6.74
C ARG A 718 -9.40 5.20 8.27
N TYR A 719 -8.55 4.41 8.94
CA TYR A 719 -8.55 4.34 10.40
C TYR A 719 -8.05 5.62 11.07
N ALA A 720 -7.16 6.37 10.39
CA ALA A 720 -6.71 7.68 10.85
C ALA A 720 -7.90 8.62 11.12
N ASP A 721 -8.88 8.62 10.23
CA ASP A 721 -10.08 9.44 10.31
C ASP A 721 -10.97 9.00 11.48
N ILE A 722 -11.09 7.69 11.77
CA ILE A 722 -11.78 7.18 12.98
C ILE A 722 -11.13 7.74 14.25
N VAL A 723 -9.79 7.75 14.32
CA VAL A 723 -9.06 8.34 15.46
C VAL A 723 -9.31 9.86 15.55
N VAL A 724 -9.27 10.56 14.43
CA VAL A 724 -9.52 12.00 14.37
C VAL A 724 -10.97 12.35 14.76
N HIS A 725 -11.96 11.56 14.33
CA HIS A 725 -13.35 11.70 14.76
C HIS A 725 -13.48 11.53 16.28
N ARG A 726 -12.84 10.51 16.86
CA ARG A 726 -12.83 10.30 18.33
C ARG A 726 -12.20 11.50 19.05
N LEU A 727 -11.09 12.03 18.55
CA LEU A 727 -10.43 13.22 19.09
C LEU A 727 -11.31 14.47 18.97
N LEU A 728 -11.96 14.68 17.83
CA LEU A 728 -12.85 15.83 17.59
C LEU A 728 -14.06 15.79 18.53
N MET A 729 -14.66 14.61 18.73
CA MET A 729 -15.78 14.45 19.66
C MET A 729 -15.33 14.65 21.11
N ALA A 730 -14.16 14.14 21.49
CA ALA A 730 -13.59 14.40 22.80
C ALA A 730 -13.29 15.90 23.03
N ALA A 731 -12.82 16.61 22.00
CA ALA A 731 -12.60 18.06 22.06
C ALA A 731 -13.92 18.82 22.27
N SER A 732 -14.98 18.42 21.55
CA SER A 732 -16.31 19.06 21.64
C SER A 732 -16.99 18.82 22.99
N LEU A 733 -16.66 17.72 23.68
CA LEU A 733 -17.23 17.37 24.99
C LEU A 733 -16.46 17.96 26.19
N LYS A 734 -15.24 18.49 26.02
CA LYS A 734 -14.46 19.06 27.14
C LYS A 734 -15.18 20.19 27.88
N ASP A 735 -16.04 20.94 27.20
CA ASP A 735 -16.89 21.96 27.82
C ASP A 735 -17.89 21.39 28.84
N THR A 736 -18.14 20.07 28.84
CA THR A 736 -19.09 19.39 29.74
C THR A 736 -18.50 18.74 31.00
N LYS A 737 -17.21 18.97 31.32
CA LYS A 737 -16.53 18.45 32.56
C LYS A 737 -16.62 16.92 32.77
N VAL A 738 -16.82 16.13 31.73
CA VAL A 738 -16.67 14.66 31.80
C VAL A 738 -15.20 14.32 31.57
N ASP A 739 -14.65 13.38 32.34
CA ASP A 739 -13.23 12.98 32.22
C ASP A 739 -13.02 12.07 30.99
N VAL A 740 -13.02 12.68 29.80
CA VAL A 740 -12.90 11.99 28.49
C VAL A 740 -11.45 11.51 28.24
N THR A 741 -10.52 11.75 29.18
CA THR A 741 -9.10 11.41 29.03
C THR A 741 -8.81 9.91 29.08
N ALA A 742 -9.72 9.09 29.61
CA ALA A 742 -9.50 7.66 29.81
C ALA A 742 -9.38 6.83 28.51
N ASN A 743 -9.89 7.34 27.38
CA ASN A 743 -9.92 6.61 26.10
C ASN A 743 -8.94 7.16 25.03
N LEU A 744 -8.07 8.09 25.41
CA LEU A 744 -7.08 8.66 24.49
C LEU A 744 -5.83 7.79 24.45
N PHE A 745 -5.25 7.63 23.26
CA PHE A 745 -3.96 6.97 23.12
C PHE A 745 -2.87 7.75 23.86
N SER A 746 -1.96 7.03 24.52
CA SER A 746 -0.72 7.64 24.98
C SER A 746 0.09 8.14 23.78
N ASN A 747 0.96 9.12 23.99
CA ASN A 747 1.78 9.66 22.90
C ASN A 747 2.58 8.56 22.17
N LYS A 748 3.15 7.62 22.93
CA LYS A 748 3.94 6.50 22.40
C LYS A 748 3.08 5.52 21.59
N ASP A 749 1.89 5.21 22.08
CA ASP A 749 0.96 4.32 21.37
C ASP A 749 0.47 4.98 20.08
N LEU A 750 0.23 6.29 20.11
CA LEU A 750 -0.17 7.07 18.93
C LEU A 750 0.95 7.14 17.90
N GLU A 751 2.21 7.29 18.32
CA GLU A 751 3.37 7.25 17.43
C GLU A 751 3.51 5.89 16.74
N GLU A 752 3.36 4.80 17.50
CA GLU A 752 3.36 3.45 16.94
C GLU A 752 2.20 3.22 15.97
N LEU A 753 1.01 3.70 16.32
CA LEU A 753 -0.16 3.67 15.44
C LEU A 753 0.07 4.46 14.15
N CYS A 754 0.65 5.67 14.23
CA CYS A 754 0.98 6.47 13.05
C CYS A 754 1.97 5.72 12.13
N ARG A 755 2.99 5.08 12.71
CA ARG A 755 3.94 4.24 11.95
C ARG A 755 3.24 3.09 11.23
N HIS A 756 2.32 2.42 11.91
CA HIS A 756 1.51 1.34 11.35
C HIS A 756 0.64 1.83 10.19
N ILE A 757 -0.12 2.91 10.39
CA ILE A 757 -0.97 3.51 9.35
C ILE A 757 -0.13 3.93 8.14
N ASN A 758 1.03 4.57 8.36
CA ASN A 758 1.95 4.94 7.28
C ASN A 758 2.50 3.74 6.52
N ASN A 759 2.75 2.61 7.19
CA ASN A 759 3.20 1.37 6.55
C ASN A 759 2.09 0.77 5.69
N ARG A 760 0.88 0.64 6.24
CA ARG A 760 -0.30 0.11 5.55
C ARG A 760 -0.72 0.96 4.35
N ASN A 761 -0.71 2.28 4.48
CA ASN A 761 -1.01 3.20 3.37
C ASN A 761 0.00 3.04 2.22
N ARG A 762 1.30 2.94 2.53
CA ARG A 762 2.32 2.68 1.50
C ARG A 762 2.16 1.31 0.85
N ALA A 763 1.78 0.29 1.60
CA ALA A 763 1.48 -1.03 1.06
C ALA A 763 0.27 -0.98 0.12
N ALA A 764 -0.81 -0.29 0.51
CA ALA A 764 -2.00 -0.11 -0.31
C ALA A 764 -1.70 0.59 -1.64
N GLN A 765 -0.95 1.70 -1.61
CA GLN A 765 -0.56 2.44 -2.82
C GLN A 765 0.30 1.60 -3.77
N ARG A 766 1.22 0.79 -3.23
CA ARG A 766 2.04 -0.12 -4.03
C ARG A 766 1.19 -1.22 -4.67
N ALA A 767 0.29 -1.83 -3.91
CA ALA A 767 -0.61 -2.87 -4.40
C ALA A 767 -1.53 -2.34 -5.50
N GLN A 768 -2.11 -1.15 -5.32
CA GLN A 768 -2.93 -0.48 -6.35
C GLN A 768 -2.14 -0.23 -7.64
N LYS A 769 -0.90 0.27 -7.53
CA LYS A 769 -0.02 0.49 -8.68
C LYS A 769 0.30 -0.84 -9.39
N GLN A 770 0.69 -1.87 -8.65
CA GLN A 770 1.01 -3.19 -9.22
C GLN A 770 -0.21 -3.85 -9.86
N SER A 771 -1.40 -3.68 -9.28
CA SER A 771 -2.65 -4.14 -9.88
C SER A 771 -2.92 -3.40 -11.20
N THR A 772 -2.73 -2.08 -11.24
CA THR A 772 -2.86 -1.31 -12.48
C THR A 772 -1.88 -1.81 -13.56
N GLU A 773 -0.61 -2.03 -13.20
CA GLU A 773 0.41 -2.58 -14.10
C GLU A 773 0.05 -3.99 -14.61
N LEU A 774 -0.51 -4.85 -13.75
CA LEU A 774 -0.99 -6.17 -14.13
C LEU A 774 -2.11 -6.09 -15.18
N PHE A 775 -3.11 -5.24 -14.96
CA PHE A 775 -4.22 -5.05 -15.90
C PHE A 775 -3.75 -4.42 -17.21
N GLN A 776 -2.79 -3.50 -17.17
CA GLN A 776 -2.15 -2.98 -18.38
C GLN A 776 -1.48 -4.11 -19.17
N CYS A 777 -0.73 -5.01 -18.51
CA CYS A 777 -0.11 -6.16 -19.17
C CYS A 777 -1.16 -7.10 -19.76
N MET A 778 -2.19 -7.47 -19.00
CA MET A 778 -3.28 -8.34 -19.48
C MET A 778 -3.97 -7.75 -20.72
N TYR A 779 -4.22 -6.44 -20.73
CA TYR A 779 -4.85 -5.77 -21.88
C TYR A 779 -4.03 -5.94 -23.18
N PHE A 780 -2.69 -5.91 -23.11
CA PHE A 780 -1.84 -6.05 -24.29
C PHE A 780 -1.45 -7.51 -24.60
N LYS A 781 -1.64 -8.45 -23.66
CA LYS A 781 -1.19 -9.84 -23.80
C LYS A 781 -1.91 -10.59 -24.91
N ASP A 782 -3.21 -10.36 -25.06
CA ASP A 782 -4.06 -11.04 -26.05
C ASP A 782 -4.05 -10.34 -27.43
N LYS A 783 -3.38 -9.18 -27.54
CA LYS A 783 -3.32 -8.42 -28.79
C LYS A 783 -2.07 -8.80 -29.58
N VAL A 784 -2.26 -9.10 -30.88
CA VAL A 784 -1.14 -9.35 -31.78
C VAL A 784 -0.46 -8.01 -32.08
N SER A 785 0.65 -7.75 -31.39
CA SER A 785 1.37 -6.47 -31.43
C SER A 785 1.70 -5.96 -32.85
N GLU A 786 1.82 -6.85 -33.83
CA GLU A 786 2.16 -6.52 -35.23
C GLU A 786 0.98 -6.03 -36.08
N THR A 787 -0.26 -6.35 -35.72
CA THR A 787 -1.45 -6.05 -36.54
C THR A 787 -2.49 -5.19 -35.85
N ASP A 788 -2.48 -5.12 -34.51
CA ASP A 788 -3.43 -4.31 -33.76
C ASP A 788 -2.94 -2.86 -33.64
N GLU A 789 -3.67 -1.92 -34.24
CA GLU A 789 -3.38 -0.48 -34.14
C GLU A 789 -3.36 0.04 -32.70
N ARG A 790 -4.01 -0.65 -31.75
CA ARG A 790 -4.01 -0.29 -30.32
C ARG A 790 -2.66 -0.56 -29.64
N CYS A 791 -1.83 -1.43 -30.21
CA CYS A 791 -0.46 -1.66 -29.74
C CYS A 791 0.51 -0.59 -30.23
N THR A 792 0.07 0.34 -31.08
CA THR A 792 0.88 1.47 -31.55
C THR A 792 0.37 2.76 -30.92
N ALA A 793 1.28 3.52 -30.32
CA ALA A 793 0.93 4.77 -29.64
C ALA A 793 2.00 5.85 -29.82
N ASP A 794 1.57 7.08 -29.61
CA ASP A 794 2.46 8.22 -29.46
C ASP A 794 3.14 8.18 -28.08
N GLY A 795 4.46 8.32 -28.06
CA GLY A 795 5.28 8.30 -26.87
C GLY A 795 6.17 9.53 -26.81
N VAL A 796 6.31 10.11 -25.62
CA VAL A 796 7.14 11.30 -25.37
C VAL A 796 8.39 10.88 -24.59
N ILE A 797 9.56 11.19 -25.13
CA ILE A 797 10.84 10.93 -24.47
C ILE A 797 10.99 11.90 -23.29
N TYR A 798 11.06 11.39 -22.06
CA TYR A 798 11.20 12.26 -20.88
C TYR A 798 12.55 12.14 -20.18
N SER A 799 13.34 11.13 -20.53
CA SER A 799 14.67 10.95 -19.97
C SER A 799 15.56 10.13 -20.91
N ILE A 800 16.86 10.41 -20.88
CA ILE A 800 17.85 9.78 -21.75
C ILE A 800 18.83 8.96 -20.90
N ARG A 801 19.23 7.80 -21.41
CA ARG A 801 20.18 6.88 -20.79
C ARG A 801 21.25 6.49 -21.81
N THR A 802 22.31 5.82 -21.38
CA THR A 802 23.46 5.54 -22.25
C THR A 802 23.15 4.59 -23.42
N ASN A 803 22.17 3.70 -23.26
CA ASN A 803 21.78 2.68 -24.24
C ASN A 803 20.32 2.79 -24.71
N GLY A 804 19.60 3.85 -24.32
CA GLY A 804 18.18 4.00 -24.65
C GLY A 804 17.55 5.24 -24.06
N VAL A 805 16.22 5.29 -24.12
CA VAL A 805 15.40 6.41 -23.64
C VAL A 805 14.26 5.92 -22.76
N LEU A 806 13.80 6.77 -21.84
CA LEU A 806 12.56 6.54 -21.10
C LEU A 806 11.43 7.29 -21.78
N VAL A 807 10.35 6.58 -22.05
CA VAL A 807 9.20 7.05 -22.81
C VAL A 807 7.96 7.03 -21.95
N PHE A 808 7.18 8.10 -22.02
CA PHE A 808 5.85 8.18 -21.45
C PHE A 808 4.81 8.08 -22.57
N VAL A 809 3.84 7.17 -22.44
CA VAL A 809 2.74 6.97 -23.38
C VAL A 809 1.46 7.51 -22.74
N PRO A 810 1.02 8.75 -23.07
CA PRO A 810 -0.06 9.42 -22.35
C PRO A 810 -1.40 8.68 -22.43
N ARG A 811 -1.71 8.08 -23.59
CA ARG A 811 -2.98 7.37 -23.84
C ARG A 811 -3.26 6.27 -22.81
N TYR A 812 -2.22 5.55 -22.42
CA TYR A 812 -2.34 4.38 -21.54
C TYR A 812 -1.69 4.60 -20.18
N GLY A 813 -1.14 5.79 -19.92
CA GLY A 813 -0.44 6.12 -18.68
C GLY A 813 0.80 5.25 -18.42
N ILE A 814 1.42 4.72 -19.48
CA ILE A 814 2.55 3.79 -19.37
C ILE A 814 3.85 4.59 -19.37
N LYS A 815 4.76 4.26 -18.45
CA LYS A 815 6.15 4.71 -18.46
C LYS A 815 7.04 3.49 -18.64
N GLY A 816 7.93 3.51 -19.62
CA GLY A 816 8.78 2.37 -19.92
C GLY A 816 10.11 2.78 -20.56
N ALA A 817 11.06 1.86 -20.54
CA ALA A 817 12.31 2.01 -21.28
C ALA A 817 12.12 1.55 -22.73
N ALA A 818 12.68 2.31 -23.67
CA ALA A 818 12.82 1.92 -25.07
C ALA A 818 14.31 1.95 -25.42
N TYR A 819 14.83 0.80 -25.85
CA TYR A 819 16.26 0.62 -26.11
C TYR A 819 16.61 1.12 -27.50
N LEU A 820 17.78 1.77 -27.62
CA LEU A 820 18.33 2.23 -28.89
C LEU A 820 19.45 1.31 -29.39
N LYS A 821 19.85 0.33 -28.58
CA LYS A 821 20.79 -0.73 -28.92
C LYS A 821 20.19 -2.07 -28.50
N ASN A 822 20.11 -3.01 -29.43
CA ASN A 822 19.58 -4.35 -29.16
C ASN A 822 20.67 -5.30 -28.61
N LYS A 823 20.26 -6.53 -28.27
CA LYS A 823 21.16 -7.58 -27.74
C LYS A 823 22.26 -8.01 -28.70
N GLU A 824 22.04 -7.90 -30.01
CA GLU A 824 23.05 -8.19 -31.04
C GLU A 824 24.06 -7.04 -31.20
N GLY A 825 23.86 -5.93 -30.48
CA GLY A 825 24.70 -4.75 -30.53
C GLY A 825 24.39 -3.81 -31.70
N LEU A 826 23.29 -4.05 -32.42
CA LEU A 826 22.78 -3.17 -33.47
C LEU A 826 22.11 -1.94 -32.85
N VAL A 827 22.18 -0.81 -33.55
CA VAL A 827 21.59 0.46 -33.14
C VAL A 827 20.42 0.85 -34.05
N ILE A 828 19.51 1.69 -33.57
CA ILE A 828 18.39 2.18 -34.37
C ILE A 828 18.89 3.15 -35.46
N SER A 829 18.44 2.94 -36.69
CA SER A 829 18.55 3.87 -37.82
C SER A 829 17.14 4.21 -38.33
N CYS A 830 16.94 5.40 -38.91
CA CYS A 830 15.64 5.82 -39.43
C CYS A 830 15.71 5.99 -40.94
N GLN A 831 14.76 5.41 -41.66
CA GLN A 831 14.60 5.57 -43.09
C GLN A 831 13.94 6.92 -43.43
N SER A 832 13.88 7.25 -44.72
CA SER A 832 13.30 8.52 -45.21
C SER A 832 11.81 8.70 -44.87
N ASP A 833 11.07 7.61 -44.69
CA ASP A 833 9.67 7.60 -44.25
C ASP A 833 9.50 7.79 -42.73
N GLY A 834 10.60 7.76 -41.97
CA GLY A 834 10.64 7.84 -40.52
C GLY A 834 10.59 6.50 -39.81
N SER A 835 10.53 5.36 -40.52
CA SER A 835 10.54 4.02 -39.92
C SER A 835 11.91 3.68 -39.35
N CYS A 836 11.93 2.98 -38.21
CA CYS A 836 13.14 2.59 -37.50
C CYS A 836 13.57 1.16 -37.85
N VAL A 837 14.86 0.96 -38.15
CA VAL A 837 15.45 -0.36 -38.43
C VAL A 837 16.77 -0.54 -37.67
N TRP A 838 17.02 -1.76 -37.20
CA TRP A 838 18.25 -2.15 -36.53
C TRP A 838 19.41 -2.30 -37.52
N THR A 839 20.51 -1.58 -37.29
CA THR A 839 21.71 -1.61 -38.14
C THR A 839 23.00 -1.57 -37.30
N PRO A 840 24.13 -2.10 -37.80
CA PRO A 840 25.40 -1.99 -37.08
C PRO A 840 25.82 -0.52 -36.91
N GLY A 841 26.25 -0.15 -35.71
CA GLY A 841 26.64 1.23 -35.42
C GLY A 841 27.04 1.47 -33.97
N SER A 842 27.08 2.74 -33.58
CA SER A 842 27.46 3.19 -32.24
C SER A 842 26.48 4.24 -31.71
N LEU A 843 26.38 4.33 -30.39
CA LEU A 843 25.58 5.35 -29.70
C LEU A 843 26.50 6.40 -29.08
N GLN A 844 26.14 7.66 -29.26
CA GLN A 844 26.73 8.79 -28.56
C GLN A 844 25.69 9.42 -27.66
N HIS A 845 25.97 9.39 -26.36
CA HIS A 845 25.10 9.93 -25.33
C HIS A 845 25.52 11.36 -24.96
N PHE A 846 24.54 12.26 -24.93
CA PHE A 846 24.66 13.61 -24.38
C PHE A 846 23.54 13.82 -23.36
N GLN A 847 23.64 14.89 -22.56
CA GLN A 847 22.70 15.15 -21.47
C GLN A 847 21.23 15.30 -21.92
N ASN A 848 20.98 15.90 -23.08
CA ASN A 848 19.63 16.17 -23.60
C ASN A 848 19.30 15.47 -24.92
N ARG A 849 20.23 14.67 -25.45
CA ARG A 849 20.06 13.95 -26.71
C ARG A 849 20.90 12.69 -26.76
N ILE A 850 20.47 11.72 -27.54
CA ILE A 850 21.22 10.51 -27.87
C ILE A 850 21.25 10.35 -29.38
N THR A 851 22.44 10.17 -29.92
CA THR A 851 22.66 10.04 -31.36
C THR A 851 23.13 8.64 -31.69
N SER A 852 22.35 7.97 -32.53
CA SER A 852 22.73 6.70 -33.14
C SER A 852 23.44 6.97 -34.46
N THR A 853 24.62 6.39 -34.66
CA THR A 853 25.41 6.52 -35.89
C THR A 853 25.70 5.15 -36.47
N THR A 854 25.24 4.90 -37.69
CA THR A 854 25.45 3.64 -38.41
C THR A 854 26.87 3.55 -38.96
N VAL A 855 27.33 2.34 -39.30
CA VAL A 855 28.62 2.13 -39.98
C VAL A 855 28.67 2.82 -41.36
N ALA A 856 27.52 3.03 -42.00
CA ALA A 856 27.40 3.76 -43.27
C ALA A 856 27.51 5.29 -43.13
N GLY A 857 27.59 5.81 -41.89
CA GLY A 857 27.71 7.24 -41.60
C GLY A 857 26.38 7.98 -41.47
N GLU A 858 25.25 7.30 -41.64
CA GLU A 858 23.91 7.86 -41.36
C GLU A 858 23.71 7.98 -39.85
N SER A 859 23.18 9.11 -39.38
CA SER A 859 22.92 9.35 -37.96
C SER A 859 21.49 9.83 -37.70
N VAL A 860 20.94 9.37 -36.57
CA VAL A 860 19.63 9.77 -36.05
C VAL A 860 19.81 10.25 -34.62
N THR A 861 19.26 11.41 -34.31
CA THR A 861 19.28 11.99 -32.97
C THR A 861 17.88 11.97 -32.38
N PHE A 862 17.77 11.46 -31.15
CA PHE A 862 16.58 11.55 -30.31
C PHE A 862 16.87 12.52 -29.16
N SER A 863 15.96 13.45 -28.90
CA SER A 863 16.09 14.49 -27.88
C SER A 863 14.97 14.38 -26.85
N LEU A 864 15.16 15.04 -25.70
CA LEU A 864 14.11 15.17 -24.71
C LEU A 864 12.86 15.85 -25.32
N PHE A 865 11.69 15.29 -25.00
CA PHE A 865 10.35 15.63 -25.49
C PHE A 865 10.11 15.44 -26.98
N ASP A 866 10.97 14.70 -27.67
CA ASP A 866 10.63 14.24 -29.01
C ASP A 866 9.43 13.29 -28.91
N HIS A 867 8.44 13.50 -29.77
CA HIS A 867 7.34 12.58 -29.97
C HIS A 867 7.77 11.50 -30.97
N ILE A 868 7.65 10.25 -30.52
CA ILE A 868 8.02 9.06 -31.27
C ILE A 868 6.86 8.09 -31.33
N THR A 869 6.82 7.26 -32.36
CA THR A 869 5.86 6.16 -32.42
C THR A 869 6.47 4.95 -31.74
N VAL A 870 5.80 4.46 -30.70
CA VAL A 870 6.19 3.26 -29.98
C VAL A 870 5.20 2.13 -30.20
N LYS A 871 5.75 0.92 -30.32
CA LYS A 871 5.03 -0.34 -30.27
C LYS A 871 5.07 -0.87 -28.84
N ILE A 872 3.92 -1.28 -28.34
CA ILE A 872 3.68 -1.80 -27.00
C ILE A 872 3.52 -3.32 -27.10
N SER A 873 4.32 -4.06 -26.35
CA SER A 873 4.21 -5.52 -26.22
C SER A 873 4.40 -5.96 -24.78
N VAL A 874 4.00 -7.20 -24.47
CA VAL A 874 4.17 -7.79 -23.14
C VAL A 874 5.38 -8.70 -23.15
N GLN A 875 6.33 -8.43 -22.25
CA GLN A 875 7.40 -9.36 -21.92
C GLN A 875 6.92 -10.26 -20.78
N SER A 876 6.46 -11.46 -21.14
CA SER A 876 6.00 -12.43 -20.15
C SER A 876 7.17 -13.06 -19.40
N SER A 877 6.95 -13.31 -18.12
CA SER A 877 7.91 -13.98 -17.26
C SER A 877 7.23 -15.05 -16.43
N ARG A 878 7.89 -16.21 -16.30
CA ARG A 878 7.37 -17.31 -15.47
C ARG A 878 7.57 -17.06 -13.97
N CYS A 879 8.69 -16.47 -13.56
CA CYS A 879 9.04 -16.27 -12.15
C CYS A 879 8.69 -14.88 -11.62
N HIS A 880 8.86 -13.85 -12.44
CA HIS A 880 8.58 -12.45 -12.11
C HIS A 880 7.25 -11.97 -12.71
N PRO A 881 6.74 -10.78 -12.34
CA PRO A 881 5.57 -10.22 -13.00
C PRO A 881 5.82 -9.97 -14.49
N ASP A 882 4.76 -10.11 -15.29
CA ASP A 882 4.75 -9.65 -16.67
C ASP A 882 5.03 -8.14 -16.71
N THR A 883 5.76 -7.69 -17.73
CA THR A 883 6.13 -6.27 -17.88
C THR A 883 5.86 -5.77 -19.28
N ILE A 884 5.63 -4.46 -19.41
CA ILE A 884 5.40 -3.83 -20.70
C ILE A 884 6.75 -3.45 -21.33
N LYS A 885 6.96 -3.88 -22.56
CA LYS A 885 8.10 -3.52 -23.40
C LYS A 885 7.67 -2.47 -24.42
N LEU A 886 8.48 -1.43 -24.55
CA LEU A 886 8.30 -0.37 -25.55
C LEU A 886 9.41 -0.48 -26.61
N GLU A 887 9.01 -0.52 -27.89
CA GLU A 887 9.93 -0.54 -29.03
C GLU A 887 9.68 0.69 -29.91
N ILE A 888 10.73 1.41 -30.27
CA ILE A 888 10.62 2.58 -31.15
C ILE A 888 10.50 2.10 -32.60
N ILE A 889 9.36 2.35 -33.24
CA ILE A 889 9.12 1.98 -34.63
C ILE A 889 9.21 3.16 -35.60
N SER A 890 9.03 4.38 -35.10
CA SER A 890 9.28 5.59 -35.90
C SER A 890 9.75 6.75 -35.04
N ASN A 891 10.61 7.60 -35.63
CA ASN A 891 11.02 8.88 -35.05
C ASN A 891 10.00 10.03 -35.29
N ARG A 892 8.81 9.71 -35.82
CA ARG A 892 7.72 10.67 -36.02
C ARG A 892 6.59 10.40 -35.03
N PRO A 893 5.81 11.44 -34.65
CA PRO A 893 4.64 11.28 -33.79
C PRO A 893 3.59 10.38 -34.45
N TYR A 894 2.94 9.54 -33.64
CA TYR A 894 1.86 8.71 -34.14
C TYR A 894 0.58 9.54 -34.30
N LYS A 895 0.18 9.78 -35.55
CA LYS A 895 -1.06 10.52 -35.86
C LYS A 895 -2.22 9.56 -36.04
N ASN A 896 -2.95 9.26 -34.96
CA ASN A 896 -4.23 8.58 -35.08
C ASN A 896 -5.34 9.61 -35.34
N ILE A 897 -6.15 9.39 -36.38
CA ILE A 897 -7.27 10.26 -36.78
C ILE A 897 -8.29 10.39 -35.64
N ALA A 898 -8.41 9.37 -34.79
CA ALA A 898 -9.23 9.42 -33.58
C ALA A 898 -8.64 10.34 -32.49
N THR A 899 -7.31 10.48 -32.40
CA THR A 899 -6.65 11.31 -31.39
C THR A 899 -6.67 12.80 -31.75
N GLU A 900 -6.73 13.14 -33.05
CA GLU A 900 -7.02 14.52 -33.47
C GLU A 900 -8.44 14.96 -33.05
N LEU A 901 -9.43 14.06 -33.01
CA LEU A 901 -10.74 14.37 -32.44
C LEU A 901 -10.65 14.59 -30.92
N TYR A 902 -9.87 13.80 -30.19
CA TYR A 902 -9.63 14.01 -28.75
C TYR A 902 -8.87 15.31 -28.43
N GLN A 903 -7.93 15.74 -29.28
CA GLN A 903 -7.16 16.97 -29.06
C GLN A 903 -7.85 18.24 -29.62
N LYS A 904 -8.52 18.16 -30.79
CA LYS A 904 -9.29 19.29 -31.37
C LYS A 904 -10.63 19.53 -30.66
N ASN A 905 -11.24 18.50 -30.06
CA ASN A 905 -12.48 18.67 -29.29
C ASN A 905 -12.28 19.25 -27.88
N SER A 906 -11.05 19.63 -27.50
CA SER A 906 -10.81 20.43 -26.28
C SER A 906 -11.54 21.79 -26.30
N HIS A 907 -12.01 22.23 -27.47
CA HIS A 907 -12.83 23.43 -27.66
C HIS A 907 -14.28 23.19 -28.10
N VAL A 908 -14.79 21.96 -28.03
CA VAL A 908 -16.23 21.66 -28.24
C VAL A 908 -16.85 21.24 -26.91
N LEU A 909 -18.10 21.67 -26.66
CA LEU A 909 -18.82 21.55 -25.38
C LEU A 909 -18.56 20.20 -24.69
N LYS A 910 -17.91 20.27 -23.52
CA LYS A 910 -17.56 19.12 -22.65
C LYS A 910 -18.73 18.15 -22.45
N ALA A 911 -19.96 18.63 -22.54
CA ALA A 911 -21.21 17.89 -22.43
C ALA A 911 -21.39 16.75 -23.45
N ASP A 912 -21.00 16.92 -24.72
CA ASP A 912 -21.33 15.92 -25.77
C ASP A 912 -20.42 14.69 -25.72
N LEU A 913 -19.18 14.85 -25.27
CA LEU A 913 -18.23 13.74 -25.11
C LEU A 913 -18.50 12.91 -23.84
N VAL A 914 -18.99 13.56 -22.79
CA VAL A 914 -19.41 12.92 -21.53
C VAL A 914 -20.58 11.96 -21.78
N LYS A 915 -21.51 12.32 -22.67
CA LYS A 915 -22.69 11.51 -23.06
C LYS A 915 -22.34 10.19 -23.74
N GLU A 916 -21.28 10.14 -24.55
CA GLU A 916 -20.90 8.93 -25.27
C GLU A 916 -20.20 7.91 -24.33
N VAL A 917 -19.45 8.40 -23.34
CA VAL A 917 -18.84 7.58 -22.28
C VAL A 917 -19.89 7.05 -21.30
N THR A 918 -20.93 7.83 -20.99
CA THR A 918 -22.03 7.41 -20.10
C THR A 918 -22.90 6.36 -20.75
N ARG A 919 -23.30 6.53 -22.03
CA ARG A 919 -24.13 5.56 -22.76
C ARG A 919 -23.46 4.18 -22.88
N SER A 920 -22.16 4.14 -23.22
CA SER A 920 -21.43 2.87 -23.32
C SER A 920 -21.26 2.18 -21.95
N ALA A 921 -21.20 2.95 -20.86
CA ALA A 921 -21.13 2.42 -19.50
C ALA A 921 -22.49 1.97 -18.95
N GLU A 922 -23.59 2.56 -19.40
CA GLU A 922 -24.96 2.19 -19.04
C GLU A 922 -25.39 0.87 -19.67
N GLU A 923 -25.04 0.65 -20.94
CA GLU A 923 -25.37 -0.60 -21.65
C GLU A 923 -24.70 -1.83 -21.03
N ALA A 924 -23.47 -1.69 -20.52
CA ALA A 924 -22.75 -2.78 -19.83
C ALA A 924 -23.30 -3.08 -18.42
N GLN A 925 -23.84 -2.08 -17.72
CA GLN A 925 -24.18 -2.19 -16.29
C GLN A 925 -25.63 -2.63 -16.03
N LEU A 926 -26.58 -2.26 -16.91
CA LEU A 926 -27.97 -2.75 -16.88
C LEU A 926 -28.07 -4.27 -17.04
N ALA A 927 -27.06 -4.91 -17.63
CA ALA A 927 -26.95 -6.37 -17.72
C ALA A 927 -26.45 -7.02 -16.40
N GLN A 928 -25.74 -6.26 -15.57
CA GLN A 928 -25.06 -6.73 -14.35
C GLN A 928 -25.99 -6.76 -13.13
N GLU A 929 -26.89 -5.78 -13.01
CA GLU A 929 -27.85 -5.68 -11.89
C GLU A 929 -28.90 -6.81 -11.87
N LYS A 930 -29.24 -7.37 -13.04
CA LYS A 930 -30.19 -8.49 -13.12
C LYS A 930 -29.63 -9.83 -12.64
N LYS A 931 -28.30 -9.98 -12.51
CA LYS A 931 -27.64 -11.25 -12.17
C LYS A 931 -27.11 -11.33 -10.74
N ASN A 932 -26.75 -10.20 -10.13
CA ASN A 932 -26.20 -10.18 -8.77
C ASN A 932 -27.21 -10.60 -7.68
N VAL A 933 -28.51 -10.55 -7.95
CA VAL A 933 -29.53 -10.98 -6.98
C VAL A 933 -29.66 -12.51 -6.89
N GLU A 934 -29.28 -13.25 -7.95
CA GLU A 934 -29.41 -14.72 -7.98
C GLU A 934 -28.13 -15.48 -7.57
N VAL A 935 -26.94 -14.88 -7.71
CA VAL A 935 -25.65 -15.57 -7.47
C VAL A 935 -25.20 -15.54 -6.00
N ILE A 936 -25.67 -14.55 -5.21
CA ILE A 936 -25.26 -14.37 -3.81
C ILE A 936 -25.71 -15.54 -2.90
N GLN A 937 -26.72 -16.33 -3.30
CA GLN A 937 -27.18 -17.47 -2.51
C GLN A 937 -26.44 -18.79 -2.78
N GLU A 938 -25.84 -18.98 -3.97
CA GLU A 938 -25.21 -20.26 -4.34
C GLU A 938 -23.71 -20.32 -3.98
N GLU A 939 -22.98 -19.20 -4.04
CA GLU A 939 -21.55 -19.17 -3.71
C GLU A 939 -21.27 -19.24 -2.20
N TYR A 940 -22.25 -18.90 -1.35
CA TYR A 940 -22.11 -18.94 0.11
C TYR A 940 -22.02 -20.38 0.68
N GLN A 941 -22.40 -21.41 -0.09
CA GLN A 941 -22.41 -22.80 0.37
C GLN A 941 -21.19 -23.64 -0.05
N GLN A 942 -20.37 -23.18 -1.00
CA GLN A 942 -19.31 -24.04 -1.58
C GLN A 942 -17.91 -23.89 -0.97
N TYR A 943 -17.66 -22.92 -0.08
CA TYR A 943 -16.33 -22.68 0.51
C TYR A 943 -16.26 -22.63 2.05
N CYS A 944 -17.21 -23.27 2.74
CA CYS A 944 -17.09 -23.49 4.19
C CYS A 944 -16.22 -24.71 4.50
N GLN A 945 -14.89 -24.55 4.51
CA GLN A 945 -14.01 -25.49 5.22
C GLN A 945 -13.66 -24.93 6.60
N THR A 946 -14.27 -25.55 7.61
CA THR A 946 -14.12 -25.40 9.07
C THR A 946 -14.84 -24.21 9.74
N LYS A 947 -15.69 -24.53 10.72
CA LYS A 947 -16.29 -23.59 11.68
C LYS A 947 -15.26 -23.31 12.77
N GLY A 948 -14.55 -22.19 12.67
CA GLY A 948 -13.58 -21.73 13.68
C GLY A 948 -12.33 -21.13 13.07
N VAL A 949 -11.61 -20.31 13.85
CA VAL A 949 -10.26 -19.84 13.50
C VAL A 949 -9.39 -21.09 13.33
N SER A 950 -8.89 -21.35 12.11
CA SER A 950 -8.10 -22.54 11.89
C SER A 950 -6.84 -22.47 12.77
N LEU A 951 -6.54 -23.59 13.43
CA LEU A 951 -5.29 -23.79 14.16
C LEU A 951 -4.05 -23.38 13.34
N TYR A 952 -4.15 -23.49 12.00
CA TYR A 952 -3.17 -23.00 11.03
C TYR A 952 -2.91 -21.49 11.12
N GLN A 953 -3.93 -20.63 11.26
CA GLN A 953 -3.73 -19.17 11.41
C GLN A 953 -2.99 -18.82 12.71
N LEU A 954 -3.36 -19.49 13.82
CA LEU A 954 -2.65 -19.35 15.09
C LEU A 954 -1.18 -19.82 14.95
N PHE A 955 -0.95 -20.90 14.21
CA PHE A 955 0.40 -21.39 13.93
C PHE A 955 1.18 -20.52 12.95
N GLU A 956 0.56 -19.86 11.97
CA GLU A 956 1.24 -18.88 11.09
C GLU A 956 1.74 -17.68 11.91
N GLU A 957 0.95 -17.21 12.86
CA GLU A 957 1.30 -16.08 13.73
C GLU A 957 2.31 -16.46 14.84
N ILE A 958 2.26 -17.69 15.35
CA ILE A 958 3.29 -18.24 16.25
C ILE A 958 4.59 -18.56 15.48
N ARG A 959 4.53 -19.02 14.23
CA ARG A 959 5.68 -19.26 13.32
C ARG A 959 6.43 -17.97 13.00
N ASP A 960 5.71 -16.87 12.86
CA ASP A 960 6.23 -15.51 12.77
C ASP A 960 7.17 -15.15 13.95
N LEU A 961 7.03 -15.80 15.11
CA LEU A 961 7.91 -15.67 16.27
C LEU A 961 9.24 -16.43 16.13
N ALA A 962 9.31 -17.46 15.29
CA ALA A 962 10.46 -18.36 15.19
C ALA A 962 11.60 -17.84 14.29
N LEU A 963 11.34 -16.81 13.49
CA LEU A 963 12.20 -16.38 12.38
C LEU A 963 12.99 -15.11 12.62
N LEU A 964 12.98 -14.64 13.86
CA LEU A 964 13.88 -13.62 14.34
C LEU A 964 14.59 -14.15 15.58
N ASP A 965 15.91 -14.30 15.42
CA ASP A 965 16.94 -14.71 16.38
C ASP A 965 16.96 -16.17 16.84
N VAL A 966 17.95 -16.91 16.31
CA VAL A 966 18.49 -18.16 16.88
C VAL A 966 20.02 -18.07 17.01
N SER A 967 20.61 -16.87 16.98
CA SER A 967 22.05 -16.66 17.17
C SER A 967 22.35 -15.90 18.46
N ALA A 968 21.79 -16.40 19.58
CA ALA A 968 22.25 -16.06 20.92
C ALA A 968 22.21 -17.36 21.73
N GLY A 969 23.33 -18.08 21.74
CA GLY A 969 23.42 -19.39 22.39
C GLY A 969 24.78 -20.06 22.22
N ASN A 970 25.85 -19.31 22.48
CA ASN A 970 27.05 -19.70 23.25
C ASN A 970 28.15 -18.65 23.13
#